data_AF-A0AAR5P9I0-F1
#
_entry.id   AF-A0AAR5P9I0-F1
#
_cell.length_a   1.000
_cell.length_b   1.000
_cell.length_c   1.000
_cell.angle_alpha   90.00
_cell.angle_beta   90.00
_cell.angle_gamma   90.00
#
_symmetry.space_group_name_H-M   'P 1'
#
loop_
_entity.id
_entity.type
_entity.pdbx_description
1 polymer ?
#
loop_
_entity_poly.entity_id
_entity_poly.type
_entity_poly.pdbx_seq_one_letter_code
_entity_poly.pdbx_strand_id
1 'polypeptide(L)'
;MSKAKKSRKRYESDSESSIDSEEEARRKDLRERDEFAERLKKKDEEKTRNIVHASDRRAYEEAAKRLQLQNAEREKIIPKLRVESRRKYLEKRKEDKLLELEADIVDDEYLFEEQILTERERKEREHKKELLKLAQEHEKARELERVQRYHMPRDLGKDSTSDYIEVDELEKVPQSEQKKWEKDQMASAVFKFGAKDAVKKDEYELLLEDQIDFIQALQMPGIKDKMKREPELSEFEKKKLTIAETKKSLPIFPFRDDLIQAVREHQVLIIEGETGSGKTTQIPQYLHEAGFTENEKKIGCTQPRRVAAMSVAARVAQEMDVKLGNEVGYAIRFEDCTSERTVIKYMTDGTLHREFLSEPDLQSYSVMIIDEAHERTLHTDILFGLVKDIARFRPDLKLLISSATLDAQKFSEFFDEAPIFRIPGRRFPVDIYYTKAPEADYVDACVISVLQIHVTQPLGDVLVFLTGQDEIETCQELLQDRLRRLGSKVRELIILPVYANLPSDMQAKIFEATPRGARKVVLATNIAETSLTIDNIIYVIDPGFAKQNYFNSKTGMESLMVVPISKASANQRAGRAGRVAAGKCFRLYTAWSYKHELEENTVPEIQRINLGNAVLMLKALGINDLIHFDFLDPPPHETLVLALEQLYALGALNHHGELTRLGRRMAEFPVDPMMAKMLLAAEKYKCAEEIVSITAMLSVNGAIFYRPKDKIIHADTARKNFYHPGGDHLTLLNVYNQWRDTDYSLQWCYENFIQYRSMKRARDVREQLVGLMQRVEIEMVSSISETTDIRKAITAGYFYHIARLSKAGNYKTVKHNQTVTVHPNSSLFEELPRWVLYHELVFTSKEFMRQVIEIESKWLLEVAPHYYKPKELEDSTNKKLPKTVGRSERTD
;
A
#
# COMPACT_ATOMS: atom_id res chain seq x y z
N MET A 1 -6.57 55.14 64.46
CA MET A 1 -7.51 54.13 63.94
C MET A 1 -8.29 54.71 62.77
N SER A 2 -7.92 54.36 61.53
CA SER A 2 -8.68 54.52 60.27
C SER A 2 -7.68 54.56 59.12
N LYS A 3 -7.34 53.38 58.57
CA LYS A 3 -6.72 53.13 57.23
C LYS A 3 -6.26 51.66 57.15
N ALA A 4 -7.20 50.71 57.16
CA ALA A 4 -6.88 49.30 56.91
C ALA A 4 -8.08 48.46 56.41
N LYS A 5 -9.02 49.06 55.66
CA LYS A 5 -10.26 48.36 55.23
C LYS A 5 -10.70 48.64 53.78
N LYS A 6 -9.78 48.96 52.86
CA LYS A 6 -10.13 49.32 51.47
C LYS A 6 -9.43 48.55 50.33
N SER A 7 -8.70 47.47 50.58
CA SER A 7 -8.02 46.71 49.51
C SER A 7 -8.41 45.24 49.36
N ARG A 8 -9.47 44.77 50.03
CA ARG A 8 -9.82 43.34 50.07
C ARG A 8 -11.14 42.97 49.36
N LYS A 9 -11.66 43.84 48.48
CA LYS A 9 -12.99 43.67 47.85
C LYS A 9 -12.98 43.78 46.32
N ARG A 10 -11.82 43.62 45.67
CA ARG A 10 -11.65 43.81 44.21
C ARG A 10 -10.89 42.67 43.50
N TYR A 11 -10.64 41.57 44.20
CA TYR A 11 -9.94 40.40 43.62
C TYR A 11 -10.82 39.14 43.54
N GLU A 12 -12.02 39.13 44.14
CA GLU A 12 -12.97 37.99 44.03
C GLU A 12 -13.96 38.17 42.87
N SER A 13 -14.21 39.40 42.39
CA SER A 13 -15.22 39.65 41.34
C SER A 13 -14.73 39.40 39.90
N ASP A 14 -13.42 39.51 39.65
CA ASP A 14 -12.88 39.32 38.30
C ASP A 14 -12.79 37.83 37.94
N SER A 15 -12.60 36.93 38.92
CA SER A 15 -12.58 35.48 38.70
C SER A 15 -13.98 34.89 38.49
N GLU A 16 -15.01 35.40 39.16
CA GLU A 16 -16.40 34.95 38.91
C GLU A 16 -16.88 35.38 37.52
N SER A 17 -16.50 36.59 37.07
CA SER A 17 -16.87 37.09 35.74
C SER A 17 -16.19 36.35 34.58
N SER A 18 -14.98 35.81 34.78
CA SER A 18 -14.30 35.00 33.75
C SER A 18 -14.87 33.59 33.67
N ILE A 19 -15.26 33.00 34.80
CA ILE A 19 -15.88 31.67 34.87
C ILE A 19 -17.26 31.70 34.22
N ASP A 20 -18.08 32.73 34.50
CA ASP A 20 -19.39 32.90 33.86
C ASP A 20 -19.26 33.08 32.33
N SER A 21 -18.25 33.83 31.87
CA SER A 21 -17.96 33.99 30.44
C SER A 21 -17.48 32.70 29.78
N GLU A 22 -16.71 31.87 30.49
CA GLU A 22 -16.21 30.58 30.00
C GLU A 22 -17.33 29.53 29.95
N GLU A 23 -18.22 29.51 30.94
CA GLU A 23 -19.37 28.62 30.98
C GLU A 23 -20.42 29.01 29.91
N GLU A 24 -20.60 30.30 29.66
CA GLU A 24 -21.43 30.80 28.57
C GLU A 24 -20.85 30.45 27.19
N ALA A 25 -19.53 30.59 27.01
CA ALA A 25 -18.83 30.14 25.80
C ALA A 25 -18.97 28.62 25.60
N ARG A 26 -18.86 27.82 26.67
CA ARG A 26 -19.07 26.36 26.63
C ARG A 26 -20.51 26.01 26.24
N ARG A 27 -21.51 26.66 26.82
CA ARG A 27 -22.93 26.45 26.46
C ARG A 27 -23.21 26.84 25.01
N LYS A 28 -22.57 27.89 24.51
CA LYS A 28 -22.64 28.27 23.09
C LYS A 28 -21.99 27.21 22.20
N ASP A 29 -20.81 26.71 22.56
CA ASP A 29 -20.13 25.63 21.84
C ASP A 29 -20.94 24.33 21.82
N LEU A 30 -21.68 24.01 22.89
CA LEU A 30 -22.59 22.86 22.94
C LEU A 30 -23.83 23.06 22.05
N ARG A 31 -24.45 24.24 22.06
CA ARG A 31 -25.56 24.54 21.14
C ARG A 31 -25.14 24.47 19.68
N GLU A 32 -24.00 25.08 19.36
CA GLU A 32 -23.42 25.02 18.01
C GLU A 32 -23.02 23.59 17.62
N ARG A 33 -22.68 22.72 18.59
CA ARG A 33 -22.46 21.28 18.35
C ARG A 33 -23.70 20.64 17.77
N ASP A 34 -24.81 20.80 18.48
CA ASP A 34 -26.04 20.10 18.19
C ASP A 34 -26.61 20.64 16.87
N GLU A 35 -26.51 21.96 16.63
CA GLU A 35 -26.83 22.58 15.34
C GLU A 35 -25.94 22.08 14.19
N PHE A 36 -24.63 21.96 14.40
CA PHE A 36 -23.71 21.46 13.37
C PHE A 36 -23.98 20.00 13.05
N ALA A 37 -24.19 19.16 14.07
CA ALA A 37 -24.54 17.75 13.90
C ALA A 37 -25.87 17.58 13.14
N GLU A 38 -26.88 18.39 13.45
CA GLU A 38 -28.15 18.40 12.71
C GLU A 38 -27.97 18.84 11.25
N ARG A 39 -27.17 19.89 10.99
CA ARG A 39 -26.87 20.33 9.60
C ARG A 39 -26.14 19.25 8.82
N LEU A 40 -25.20 18.55 9.46
CA LEU A 40 -24.42 17.50 8.86
C LEU A 40 -25.31 16.29 8.54
N LYS A 41 -26.16 15.88 9.49
CA LYS A 41 -27.14 14.81 9.30
C LYS A 41 -28.12 15.12 8.17
N LYS A 42 -28.66 16.35 8.10
CA LYS A 42 -29.52 16.78 7.00
C LYS A 42 -28.81 16.75 5.65
N LYS A 43 -27.55 17.19 5.58
CA LYS A 43 -26.75 17.13 4.34
C LYS A 43 -26.44 15.70 3.92
N ASP A 44 -26.17 14.82 4.88
CA ASP A 44 -25.97 13.41 4.62
C ASP A 44 -27.27 12.78 4.10
N GLU A 45 -28.42 13.07 4.73
CA GLU A 45 -29.76 12.66 4.29
C GLU A 45 -30.11 13.19 2.89
N GLU A 46 -29.77 14.44 2.57
CA GLU A 46 -29.98 15.06 1.25
C GLU A 46 -29.06 14.48 0.15
N LYS A 47 -27.83 14.06 0.50
CA LYS A 47 -26.89 13.41 -0.42
C LYS A 47 -27.13 11.92 -0.57
N THR A 48 -27.68 11.22 0.43
CA THR A 48 -28.27 9.90 0.25
C THR A 48 -29.49 10.06 -0.65
N ARG A 49 -29.20 9.97 -1.94
CA ARG A 49 -30.15 10.16 -3.00
C ARG A 49 -31.17 9.03 -2.91
N ASN A 50 -32.30 9.29 -2.27
CA ASN A 50 -33.54 8.56 -2.50
C ASN A 50 -33.90 8.78 -3.98
N ILE A 51 -33.38 7.92 -4.87
CA ILE A 51 -33.60 7.96 -6.33
C ILE A 51 -35.07 7.66 -6.71
N VAL A 52 -36.00 7.60 -5.75
CA VAL A 52 -37.41 7.40 -6.02
C VAL A 52 -38.27 8.38 -5.22
N HIS A 53 -38.43 9.59 -5.75
CA HIS A 53 -39.65 10.39 -5.51
C HIS A 53 -40.36 10.71 -6.83
N ALA A 54 -41.69 10.84 -6.74
CA ALA A 54 -42.68 10.44 -7.72
C ALA A 54 -42.88 11.35 -8.96
N SER A 55 -41.92 12.21 -9.34
CA SER A 55 -42.09 13.13 -10.48
C SER A 55 -41.59 12.60 -11.83
N ASP A 56 -40.77 11.54 -11.85
CA ASP A 56 -40.07 11.10 -13.07
C ASP A 56 -40.67 9.89 -13.78
N ARG A 57 -41.87 9.43 -13.39
CA ARG A 57 -42.48 8.23 -14.01
C ARG A 57 -42.71 8.39 -15.52
N ARG A 58 -42.99 9.63 -15.98
CA ARG A 58 -43.11 9.96 -17.41
C ARG A 58 -41.77 10.01 -18.13
N ALA A 59 -40.74 10.58 -17.50
CA ALA A 59 -39.40 10.64 -18.07
C ALA A 59 -38.76 9.23 -18.17
N TYR A 60 -39.03 8.37 -17.18
CA TYR A 60 -38.60 6.97 -17.19
C TYR A 60 -39.34 6.13 -18.23
N GLU A 61 -40.64 6.33 -18.46
CA GLU A 61 -41.39 5.66 -19.54
C GLU A 61 -40.91 6.08 -20.93
N GLU A 62 -40.57 7.36 -21.13
CA GLU A 62 -40.08 7.88 -22.39
C GLU A 62 -38.64 7.43 -22.69
N ALA A 63 -37.78 7.42 -21.66
CA ALA A 63 -36.44 6.84 -21.73
C ALA A 63 -36.50 5.32 -21.93
N ALA A 64 -37.41 4.61 -21.27
CA ALA A 64 -37.63 3.18 -21.45
C ALA A 64 -38.12 2.85 -22.87
N LYS A 65 -39.01 3.68 -23.46
CA LYS A 65 -39.42 3.54 -24.86
C LYS A 65 -38.26 3.78 -25.84
N ARG A 66 -37.42 4.79 -25.61
CA ARG A 66 -36.22 5.02 -26.44
C ARG A 66 -35.21 3.88 -26.31
N LEU A 67 -35.05 3.33 -25.12
CA LEU A 67 -34.14 2.21 -24.85
C LEU A 67 -34.68 0.89 -25.39
N GLN A 68 -36.00 0.68 -25.40
CA GLN A 68 -36.65 -0.44 -26.09
C GLN A 68 -36.52 -0.34 -27.61
N LEU A 69 -36.69 0.85 -28.20
CA LEU A 69 -36.47 1.08 -29.63
C LEU A 69 -35.01 0.84 -30.03
N GLN A 70 -34.05 1.33 -29.24
CA GLN A 70 -32.62 1.03 -29.46
C GLN A 70 -32.31 -0.46 -29.27
N ASN A 71 -32.87 -1.12 -28.26
CA ASN A 71 -32.65 -2.55 -28.05
C ASN A 71 -33.25 -3.40 -29.19
N ALA A 72 -34.41 -3.03 -29.72
CA ALA A 72 -35.03 -3.71 -30.86
C ALA A 72 -34.21 -3.57 -32.15
N GLU A 73 -33.53 -2.43 -32.36
CA GLU A 73 -32.56 -2.27 -33.46
C GLU A 73 -31.27 -3.06 -33.20
N ARG A 74 -30.78 -3.05 -31.95
CA ARG A 74 -29.57 -3.78 -31.55
C ARG A 74 -29.74 -5.29 -31.67
N GLU A 75 -30.90 -5.84 -31.29
CA GLU A 75 -31.24 -7.26 -31.45
C GLU A 75 -31.28 -7.71 -32.91
N LYS A 76 -31.62 -6.82 -33.86
CA LYS A 76 -31.56 -7.12 -35.30
C LYS A 76 -30.13 -7.09 -35.87
N ILE A 77 -29.24 -6.30 -35.27
CA ILE A 77 -27.85 -6.11 -35.73
C ILE A 77 -26.89 -7.14 -35.12
N ILE A 78 -27.13 -7.57 -33.87
CA ILE A 78 -26.29 -8.53 -33.14
C ILE A 78 -26.09 -9.86 -33.90
N PRO A 79 -27.10 -10.48 -34.52
CA PRO A 79 -26.89 -11.69 -35.32
C PRO A 79 -25.96 -11.47 -36.51
N LYS A 80 -26.06 -10.32 -37.19
CA LYS A 80 -25.16 -9.98 -38.32
C LYS A 80 -23.73 -9.75 -37.84
N LEU A 81 -23.54 -9.01 -36.75
CA LEU A 81 -22.22 -8.79 -36.14
C LEU A 81 -21.60 -10.09 -35.61
N ARG A 82 -22.40 -11.01 -35.07
CA ARG A 82 -21.93 -12.36 -34.67
C ARG A 82 -21.45 -13.17 -35.87
N VAL A 83 -22.15 -13.10 -37.00
CA VAL A 83 -21.71 -13.77 -38.24
C VAL A 83 -20.42 -13.15 -38.77
N GLU A 84 -20.29 -11.83 -38.76
CA GLU A 84 -19.09 -11.13 -39.21
C GLU A 84 -17.88 -11.39 -38.29
N SER A 85 -18.10 -11.34 -36.97
CA SER A 85 -17.09 -11.70 -35.96
C SER A 85 -16.66 -13.17 -36.11
N ARG A 86 -17.60 -14.08 -36.33
CA ARG A 86 -17.30 -15.51 -36.56
C ARG A 86 -16.48 -15.72 -37.84
N ARG A 87 -16.74 -14.96 -38.91
CA ARG A 87 -15.93 -15.00 -40.14
C ARG A 87 -14.50 -14.55 -39.87
N LYS A 88 -14.32 -13.39 -39.21
CA LYS A 88 -12.99 -12.89 -38.82
C LYS A 88 -12.23 -13.86 -37.90
N TYR A 89 -12.94 -14.46 -36.94
CA TYR A 89 -12.36 -15.46 -36.04
C TYR A 89 -11.94 -16.73 -36.79
N LEU A 90 -12.73 -17.20 -37.76
CA LEU A 90 -12.37 -18.39 -38.53
C LEU A 90 -11.18 -18.15 -39.46
N GLU A 91 -11.04 -16.96 -40.04
CA GLU A 91 -9.85 -16.57 -40.81
C GLU A 91 -8.62 -16.55 -39.91
N LYS A 92 -8.68 -15.85 -38.78
CA LYS A 92 -7.57 -15.79 -37.82
C LYS A 92 -7.19 -17.17 -37.26
N ARG A 93 -8.18 -17.99 -36.90
CA ARG A 93 -7.96 -19.36 -36.40
C ARG A 93 -7.30 -20.26 -37.44
N LYS A 94 -7.58 -20.04 -38.73
CA LYS A 94 -6.93 -20.78 -39.82
C LYS A 94 -5.44 -20.43 -39.88
N GLU A 95 -5.11 -19.14 -39.81
CA GLU A 95 -3.70 -18.65 -39.78
C GLU A 95 -2.97 -19.19 -38.54
N ASP A 96 -3.57 -19.06 -37.36
CA ASP A 96 -3.00 -19.55 -36.10
C ASP A 96 -2.73 -21.06 -36.15
N LYS A 97 -3.63 -21.86 -36.73
CA LYS A 97 -3.46 -23.33 -36.86
C LYS A 97 -2.38 -23.73 -37.85
N LEU A 98 -2.13 -22.92 -38.87
CA LEU A 98 -1.08 -23.17 -39.87
C LEU A 98 0.29 -22.86 -39.27
N LEU A 99 0.40 -21.77 -38.50
CA LEU A 99 1.60 -21.42 -37.72
C LEU A 99 1.90 -22.45 -36.62
N GLU A 100 0.87 -22.93 -35.92
CA GLU A 100 1.03 -23.99 -34.90
C GLU A 100 1.54 -25.29 -35.54
N LEU A 101 1.00 -25.68 -36.72
CA LEU A 101 1.47 -26.88 -37.44
C LEU A 101 2.91 -26.72 -37.95
N GLU A 102 3.30 -25.53 -38.40
CA GLU A 102 4.67 -25.23 -38.82
C GLU A 102 5.64 -25.27 -37.64
N ALA A 103 5.28 -24.65 -36.51
CA ALA A 103 6.07 -24.69 -35.28
C ALA A 103 6.21 -26.12 -34.74
N ASP A 104 5.13 -26.91 -34.72
CA ASP A 104 5.15 -28.32 -34.30
C ASP A 104 6.11 -29.15 -35.17
N ILE A 105 6.14 -28.91 -36.50
CA ILE A 105 7.09 -29.61 -37.38
C ILE A 105 8.51 -29.20 -37.03
N VAL A 106 8.80 -27.90 -36.87
CA VAL A 106 10.13 -27.38 -36.54
C VAL A 106 10.63 -27.91 -35.20
N ASP A 107 9.79 -27.91 -34.18
CA ASP A 107 10.10 -28.47 -32.86
C ASP A 107 10.34 -29.98 -32.95
N ASP A 108 9.51 -30.72 -33.71
CA ASP A 108 9.70 -32.15 -33.97
C ASP A 108 11.03 -32.43 -34.72
N GLU A 109 11.50 -31.51 -35.59
CA GLU A 109 12.79 -31.65 -36.28
C GLU A 109 13.97 -31.37 -35.35
N TYR A 110 13.86 -30.31 -34.54
CA TYR A 110 14.95 -29.82 -33.68
C TYR A 110 15.15 -30.70 -32.44
N LEU A 111 14.06 -31.13 -31.79
CA LEU A 111 14.12 -31.88 -30.52
C LEU A 111 14.48 -33.34 -30.70
N PHE A 112 14.18 -33.93 -31.87
CA PHE A 112 14.29 -35.37 -32.10
C PHE A 112 15.23 -35.74 -33.26
N GLU A 113 16.12 -34.83 -33.67
CA GLU A 113 17.06 -35.04 -34.80
C GLU A 113 17.99 -36.25 -34.60
N GLU A 114 18.41 -36.51 -33.36
CA GLU A 114 19.38 -37.57 -33.01
C GLU A 114 18.74 -38.90 -32.55
N GLN A 115 17.41 -39.01 -32.51
CA GLN A 115 16.69 -40.20 -32.04
C GLN A 115 16.21 -41.11 -33.19
N ILE A 116 16.28 -42.43 -32.98
CA ILE A 116 15.74 -43.42 -33.92
C ILE A 116 14.22 -43.47 -33.76
N LEU A 117 13.50 -42.72 -34.59
CA LEU A 117 12.02 -42.66 -34.62
C LEU A 117 11.39 -44.00 -34.99
N THR A 118 10.27 -44.35 -34.34
CA THR A 118 9.49 -45.54 -34.71
C THR A 118 8.78 -45.34 -36.05
N GLU A 119 8.43 -46.43 -36.75
CA GLU A 119 7.75 -46.33 -38.06
C GLU A 119 6.42 -45.56 -38.01
N ARG A 120 5.74 -45.59 -36.87
CA ARG A 120 4.49 -44.85 -36.64
C ARG A 120 4.74 -43.34 -36.58
N GLU A 121 5.73 -42.92 -35.81
CA GLU A 121 6.10 -41.51 -35.64
C GLU A 121 6.64 -40.92 -36.95
N ARG A 122 7.40 -41.70 -37.73
CA ARG A 122 7.85 -41.27 -39.06
C ARG A 122 6.70 -40.99 -40.01
N LYS A 123 5.69 -41.89 -40.07
CA LYS A 123 4.50 -41.68 -40.90
C LYS A 123 3.69 -40.47 -40.46
N GLU A 124 3.59 -40.23 -39.16
CA GLU A 124 2.86 -39.08 -38.62
C GLU A 124 3.57 -37.76 -38.97
N ARG A 125 4.90 -37.70 -38.87
CA ARG A 125 5.70 -36.54 -39.29
C ARG A 125 5.61 -36.27 -40.79
N GLU A 126 5.66 -37.31 -41.62
CA GLU A 126 5.46 -37.20 -43.07
C GLU A 126 4.05 -36.69 -43.40
N HIS A 127 3.03 -37.19 -42.70
CA HIS A 127 1.65 -36.73 -42.87
C HIS A 127 1.47 -35.24 -42.50
N LYS A 128 2.04 -34.79 -41.37
CA LYS A 128 2.01 -33.37 -40.98
C LYS A 128 2.64 -32.47 -42.05
N LYS A 129 3.79 -32.87 -42.61
CA LYS A 129 4.48 -32.13 -43.69
C LYS A 129 3.65 -32.05 -44.97
N GLU A 130 3.02 -33.16 -45.36
CA GLU A 130 2.14 -33.20 -46.53
C GLU A 130 0.92 -32.28 -46.34
N LEU A 131 0.36 -32.26 -45.14
CA LEU A 131 -0.80 -31.44 -44.78
C LEU A 131 -0.47 -29.93 -44.81
N LEU A 132 0.70 -29.53 -44.31
CA LEU A 132 1.19 -28.15 -44.40
C LEU A 132 1.36 -27.71 -45.87
N LYS A 133 1.95 -28.57 -46.70
CA LYS A 133 2.17 -28.30 -48.12
C LYS A 133 0.85 -28.09 -48.87
N LEU A 134 -0.13 -28.98 -48.66
CA LEU A 134 -1.47 -28.87 -49.25
C LEU A 134 -2.18 -27.58 -48.81
N ALA A 135 -2.02 -27.18 -47.54
CA ALA A 135 -2.61 -25.93 -47.04
C ALA A 135 -2.02 -24.68 -47.71
N GLN A 136 -0.70 -24.66 -47.93
CA GLN A 136 -0.01 -23.56 -48.63
C GLN A 136 -0.35 -23.50 -50.13
N GLU A 137 -0.48 -24.65 -50.80
CA GLU A 137 -0.90 -24.71 -52.21
C GLU A 137 -2.33 -24.18 -52.38
N HIS A 138 -3.24 -24.51 -51.45
CA HIS A 138 -4.60 -23.99 -51.45
C HIS A 138 -4.64 -22.46 -51.24
N GLU A 139 -3.71 -21.88 -50.49
CA GLU A 139 -3.62 -20.44 -50.31
C GLU A 139 -3.13 -19.72 -51.57
N LYS A 140 -2.08 -20.25 -52.21
CA LYS A 140 -1.56 -19.73 -53.48
C LYS A 140 -2.60 -19.81 -54.60
N ALA A 141 -3.38 -20.89 -54.68
CA ALA A 141 -4.47 -21.02 -55.64
C ALA A 141 -5.57 -19.96 -55.42
N ARG A 142 -5.87 -19.63 -54.16
CA ARG A 142 -6.84 -18.58 -53.79
C ARG A 142 -6.36 -17.18 -54.14
N GLU A 143 -5.06 -16.90 -54.02
CA GLU A 143 -4.48 -15.63 -54.44
C GLU A 143 -4.58 -15.43 -55.96
N LEU A 144 -4.33 -16.49 -56.74
CA LEU A 144 -4.54 -16.51 -58.20
C LEU A 144 -6.00 -16.23 -58.59
N GLU A 145 -6.98 -16.78 -57.86
CA GLU A 145 -8.40 -16.45 -58.07
C GLU A 145 -8.76 -15.00 -57.69
N ARG A 146 -8.04 -14.41 -56.72
CA ARG A 146 -8.29 -13.04 -56.25
C ARG A 146 -7.87 -11.98 -57.27
N VAL A 147 -6.85 -12.29 -58.09
CA VAL A 147 -6.36 -11.44 -59.19
C VAL A 147 -7.32 -11.41 -60.38
N GLN A 148 -8.15 -12.43 -60.59
CA GLN A 148 -9.06 -12.53 -61.75
C GLN A 148 -10.45 -11.89 -61.56
N ARG A 149 -10.66 -11.03 -60.56
CA ARG A 149 -11.95 -10.33 -60.40
C ARG A 149 -11.94 -8.98 -61.12
N TYR A 150 -12.76 -8.90 -62.18
CA TYR A 150 -13.12 -7.67 -62.88
C TYR A 150 -13.71 -6.64 -61.91
N HIS A 151 -13.07 -5.47 -61.77
CA HIS A 151 -13.56 -4.36 -60.94
C HIS A 151 -14.44 -3.43 -61.78
N MET A 152 -15.70 -3.28 -61.39
CA MET A 152 -16.66 -2.38 -62.08
C MET A 152 -16.33 -0.92 -61.75
N PRO A 153 -16.02 -0.05 -62.74
CA PRO A 153 -15.78 1.36 -62.48
C PRO A 153 -17.05 2.02 -61.92
N ARG A 154 -16.93 2.77 -60.82
CA ARG A 154 -18.02 3.57 -60.26
C ARG A 154 -17.86 5.01 -60.72
N ASP A 155 -18.87 5.52 -61.40
CA ASP A 155 -18.99 6.93 -61.81
C ASP A 155 -18.97 7.85 -60.59
N LEU A 156 -17.85 8.54 -60.40
CA LEU A 156 -17.74 9.73 -59.55
C LEU A 156 -17.11 10.83 -60.40
N GLY A 157 -17.78 11.98 -60.43
CA GLY A 157 -17.66 13.04 -61.44
C GLY A 157 -16.29 13.70 -61.59
N LYS A 158 -16.19 14.45 -62.70
CA LYS A 158 -15.06 15.29 -63.14
C LYS A 158 -14.56 16.21 -62.01
N ASP A 159 -13.45 15.83 -61.39
CA ASP A 159 -12.26 16.67 -61.12
C ASP A 159 -11.28 15.92 -60.20
N SER A 160 -10.50 15.01 -60.78
CA SER A 160 -9.16 14.65 -60.29
C SER A 160 -8.47 13.75 -61.33
N THR A 161 -7.47 14.30 -61.99
CA THR A 161 -6.59 13.59 -62.92
C THR A 161 -5.80 12.51 -62.19
N SER A 162 -5.79 11.30 -62.76
CA SER A 162 -5.06 10.14 -62.28
C SER A 162 -3.58 10.21 -62.68
N ASP A 163 -2.69 10.44 -61.71
CA ASP A 163 -1.28 10.06 -61.83
C ASP A 163 -1.02 8.87 -60.91
N TYR A 164 -0.70 7.74 -61.53
CA TYR A 164 -0.25 6.52 -60.88
C TYR A 164 1.28 6.61 -60.80
N ILE A 165 1.83 6.78 -59.60
CA ILE A 165 3.27 6.65 -59.34
C ILE A 165 3.45 5.52 -58.33
N GLU A 166 4.00 4.40 -58.78
CA GLU A 166 4.62 3.40 -57.91
C GLU A 166 5.93 3.97 -57.37
N VAL A 167 6.08 4.01 -56.05
CA VAL A 167 7.40 4.12 -55.42
C VAL A 167 7.56 2.98 -54.42
N ASP A 168 8.49 2.09 -54.77
CA ASP A 168 9.07 1.04 -53.96
C ASP A 168 10.25 1.64 -53.17
N GLU A 169 10.19 1.61 -51.82
CA GLU A 169 11.20 2.24 -50.95
C GLU A 169 12.05 1.25 -50.13
N LEU A 170 12.09 -0.05 -50.47
CA LEU A 170 12.98 -1.00 -49.78
C LEU A 170 14.16 -1.51 -50.60
N GLU A 171 14.32 -1.07 -51.85
CA GLU A 171 15.53 -1.29 -52.63
C GLU A 171 16.24 0.03 -52.98
N LYS A 172 17.08 0.51 -52.04
CA LYS A 172 18.37 1.21 -52.32
C LYS A 172 19.03 1.67 -51.02
N VAL A 173 19.87 0.81 -50.43
CA VAL A 173 21.00 1.27 -49.61
C VAL A 173 22.28 0.74 -50.24
N PRO A 174 23.21 1.59 -50.74
CA PRO A 174 24.51 1.15 -51.22
C PRO A 174 25.34 0.52 -50.07
N GLN A 175 26.10 -0.54 -50.35
CA GLN A 175 26.97 -1.34 -49.43
C GLN A 175 26.33 -2.52 -48.67
N SER A 176 25.20 -3.07 -49.10
CA SER A 176 24.63 -4.30 -48.50
C SER A 176 25.52 -5.55 -48.70
N GLU A 177 26.22 -5.65 -49.83
CA GLU A 177 27.07 -6.81 -50.14
C GLU A 177 28.37 -6.82 -49.30
N GLN A 178 28.95 -5.66 -49.01
CA GLN A 178 30.15 -5.54 -48.19
C GLN A 178 29.90 -6.03 -46.75
N LYS A 179 28.74 -5.68 -46.18
CA LYS A 179 28.30 -6.14 -44.85
C LYS A 179 27.99 -7.63 -44.79
N LYS A 180 27.51 -8.21 -45.90
CA LYS A 180 27.29 -9.66 -46.00
C LYS A 180 28.62 -10.42 -46.01
N TRP A 181 29.61 -9.90 -46.75
CA TRP A 181 30.94 -10.49 -46.83
C TRP A 181 31.73 -10.42 -45.50
N GLU A 182 31.67 -9.30 -44.77
CA GLU A 182 32.31 -9.16 -43.45
C GLU A 182 31.70 -10.10 -42.39
N LYS A 183 30.40 -10.37 -42.49
CA LYS A 183 29.67 -11.24 -41.56
C LYS A 183 30.03 -12.72 -41.78
N ASP A 184 30.20 -13.13 -43.04
CA ASP A 184 30.60 -14.49 -43.39
C ASP A 184 32.08 -14.79 -43.07
N GLN A 185 32.96 -13.78 -43.14
CA GLN A 185 34.36 -13.91 -42.69
C GLN A 185 34.51 -14.01 -41.17
N MET A 186 33.71 -13.24 -40.41
CA MET A 186 33.70 -13.35 -38.95
C MET A 186 33.16 -14.70 -38.46
N ALA A 187 32.19 -15.28 -39.17
CA ALA A 187 31.63 -16.60 -38.85
C ALA A 187 32.61 -17.75 -39.12
N SER A 188 33.51 -17.60 -40.10
CA SER A 188 34.49 -18.62 -40.46
C SER A 188 35.79 -18.58 -39.63
N ALA A 189 35.99 -17.54 -38.80
CA ALA A 189 37.16 -17.39 -37.92
C ALA A 189 37.02 -18.08 -36.54
N VAL A 190 35.85 -18.64 -36.21
CA VAL A 190 35.58 -19.29 -34.90
C VAL A 190 35.44 -20.80 -35.06
N PHE A 191 36.54 -21.46 -35.45
CA PHE A 191 36.68 -22.91 -35.28
C PHE A 191 37.93 -23.21 -34.44
N LYS A 192 37.73 -23.76 -33.24
CA LYS A 192 38.78 -24.41 -32.45
C LYS A 192 38.47 -25.90 -32.32
N PHE A 193 39.44 -26.72 -32.70
CA PHE A 193 39.46 -28.17 -32.52
C PHE A 193 39.95 -28.53 -31.11
N GLY A 194 39.31 -29.54 -30.48
CA GLY A 194 39.76 -30.17 -29.24
C GLY A 194 39.15 -31.57 -29.10
N ALA A 195 39.99 -32.56 -28.77
CA ALA A 195 39.72 -33.99 -28.86
C ALA A 195 38.87 -34.57 -27.71
N LYS A 196 38.28 -35.74 -27.98
CA LYS A 196 37.51 -36.60 -27.09
C LYS A 196 38.35 -37.16 -25.91
N ASP A 197 37.63 -37.36 -24.81
CA ASP A 197 37.92 -38.24 -23.66
C ASP A 197 38.86 -37.74 -22.57
N ALA A 198 38.25 -37.17 -21.53
CA ALA A 198 38.70 -37.33 -20.13
C ALA A 198 37.48 -37.28 -19.20
N VAL A 199 37.15 -38.41 -18.58
CA VAL A 199 36.23 -38.46 -17.44
C VAL A 199 36.94 -37.83 -16.24
N LYS A 200 36.39 -36.73 -15.73
CA LYS A 200 36.68 -36.24 -14.37
C LYS A 200 35.37 -35.96 -13.64
N LYS A 201 35.11 -36.77 -12.62
CA LYS A 201 34.30 -36.39 -11.46
C LYS A 201 35.17 -35.44 -10.65
N ASP A 202 34.79 -34.18 -10.56
CA ASP A 202 35.36 -33.27 -9.57
C ASP A 202 34.28 -33.04 -8.50
N GLU A 203 34.63 -33.46 -7.28
CA GLU A 203 33.95 -33.16 -6.04
C GLU A 203 33.84 -31.64 -5.87
N TYR A 204 32.68 -31.18 -5.41
CA TYR A 204 32.42 -29.76 -5.15
C TYR A 204 33.14 -29.32 -3.87
N GLU A 205 34.44 -29.12 -3.97
CA GLU A 205 35.24 -28.39 -2.99
C GLU A 205 35.97 -27.28 -3.77
N LEU A 206 35.95 -26.05 -3.23
CA LEU A 206 36.59 -24.83 -3.77
C LEU A 206 35.70 -23.99 -4.70
N LEU A 207 34.98 -23.03 -4.10
CA LEU A 207 34.70 -21.66 -4.61
C LEU A 207 33.77 -20.85 -3.68
N LEU A 208 33.46 -21.34 -2.48
CA LEU A 208 32.88 -20.57 -1.37
C LEU A 208 33.88 -20.65 -0.22
N GLU A 209 34.85 -19.73 -0.16
CA GLU A 209 35.80 -19.65 0.97
C GLU A 209 35.10 -19.34 2.31
N ASP A 210 33.88 -18.80 2.25
CA ASP A 210 33.05 -18.45 3.40
C ASP A 210 31.78 -19.33 3.45
N GLN A 211 31.91 -20.63 3.75
CA GLN A 211 30.72 -21.43 4.07
C GLN A 211 30.22 -21.09 5.47
N ILE A 212 28.96 -20.67 5.56
CA ILE A 212 28.30 -20.46 6.84
C ILE A 212 27.84 -21.81 7.37
N ASP A 213 28.37 -22.17 8.53
CA ASP A 213 28.01 -23.39 9.24
C ASP A 213 26.68 -23.22 9.98
N PHE A 214 25.69 -24.00 9.55
CA PHE A 214 24.39 -24.07 10.20
C PHE A 214 24.25 -25.31 11.08
N ILE A 215 23.72 -25.13 12.30
CA ILE A 215 23.31 -26.23 13.17
C ILE A 215 21.80 -26.41 13.02
N GLN A 216 21.37 -27.61 12.58
CA GLN A 216 19.97 -28.02 12.65
C GLN A 216 19.61 -28.24 14.12
N ALA A 217 18.75 -27.38 14.68
CA ALA A 217 18.44 -27.44 16.12
C ALA A 217 17.04 -27.94 16.42
N LEU A 218 16.05 -27.63 15.56
CA LEU A 218 14.64 -27.94 15.80
C LEU A 218 13.92 -28.18 14.46
N GLN A 219 13.03 -29.17 14.45
CA GLN A 219 12.04 -29.35 13.40
C GLN A 219 10.70 -28.80 13.93
N MET A 220 10.13 -27.80 13.27
CA MET A 220 8.78 -27.37 13.57
C MET A 220 7.82 -28.51 13.20
N PRO A 221 7.07 -29.08 14.16
CA PRO A 221 6.18 -30.19 13.88
C PRO A 221 5.05 -29.74 12.94
N GLY A 222 4.89 -30.44 11.81
CA GLY A 222 3.70 -30.30 10.97
C GLY A 222 2.50 -30.98 11.62
N ILE A 223 1.29 -30.53 11.30
CA ILE A 223 0.05 -31.15 11.80
C ILE A 223 -0.16 -32.46 11.02
N LYS A 224 0.21 -33.59 11.64
CA LYS A 224 -0.06 -34.93 11.10
C LYS A 224 -1.45 -35.38 11.55
N ASP A 225 -2.43 -35.29 10.67
CA ASP A 225 -3.68 -36.00 10.88
C ASP A 225 -3.60 -37.44 10.37
N LYS A 226 -4.13 -38.38 11.17
CA LYS A 226 -4.27 -39.82 10.84
C LYS A 226 -5.42 -40.10 9.86
N MET A 227 -5.84 -39.12 9.06
CA MET A 227 -6.80 -39.34 7.99
C MET A 227 -6.07 -39.80 6.73
N LYS A 228 -6.64 -40.83 6.08
CA LYS A 228 -6.10 -41.50 4.88
C LYS A 228 -5.54 -40.46 3.90
N ARG A 229 -4.24 -40.59 3.56
CA ARG A 229 -3.63 -39.86 2.45
C ARG A 229 -4.42 -40.17 1.17
N GLU A 230 -5.26 -39.24 0.74
CA GLU A 230 -5.68 -39.18 -0.65
C GLU A 230 -4.45 -38.80 -1.50
N PRO A 231 -4.33 -39.36 -2.73
CA PRO A 231 -3.20 -39.06 -3.59
C PRO A 231 -3.17 -37.56 -3.92
N GLU A 232 -1.98 -36.95 -3.80
CA GLU A 232 -1.77 -35.54 -4.11
C GLU A 232 -2.00 -35.28 -5.61
N LEU A 233 -2.93 -34.38 -5.91
CA LEU A 233 -3.19 -33.89 -7.27
C LEU A 233 -2.01 -33.04 -7.76
N SER A 234 -1.59 -33.29 -9.00
CA SER A 234 -0.52 -32.57 -9.70
C SER A 234 -0.82 -31.07 -9.84
N GLU A 235 0.19 -30.20 -9.92
CA GLU A 235 0.01 -28.75 -10.18
C GLU A 235 -0.87 -28.45 -11.40
N PHE A 236 -0.86 -29.35 -12.38
CA PHE A 236 -1.69 -29.27 -13.58
C PHE A 236 -3.17 -29.58 -13.31
N GLU A 237 -3.46 -30.45 -12.34
CA GLU A 237 -4.81 -30.79 -11.90
C GLU A 237 -5.39 -29.69 -10.99
N LYS A 238 -4.55 -29.05 -10.16
CA LYS A 238 -4.96 -27.89 -9.33
C LYS A 238 -5.43 -26.70 -10.17
N LYS A 239 -4.83 -26.46 -11.33
CA LYS A 239 -5.29 -25.42 -12.28
C LYS A 239 -6.62 -25.75 -12.96
N LYS A 240 -7.04 -27.03 -12.96
CA LYS A 240 -8.32 -27.49 -13.50
C LYS A 240 -9.43 -27.56 -12.46
N LEU A 241 -9.12 -27.38 -11.17
CA LEU A 241 -10.13 -27.39 -10.12
C LEU A 241 -11.04 -26.17 -10.28
N THR A 242 -12.33 -26.43 -10.20
CA THR A 242 -13.33 -25.37 -10.14
C THR A 242 -13.15 -24.56 -8.85
N ILE A 243 -13.59 -23.31 -8.84
CA ILE A 243 -13.56 -22.44 -7.64
C ILE A 243 -14.22 -23.15 -6.44
N ALA A 244 -15.28 -23.93 -6.69
CA ALA A 244 -15.99 -24.71 -5.68
C ALA A 244 -15.14 -25.84 -5.06
N GLU A 245 -14.36 -26.56 -5.86
CA GLU A 245 -13.44 -27.60 -5.36
C GLU A 245 -12.31 -26.99 -4.54
N THR A 246 -11.82 -25.81 -4.95
CA THR A 246 -10.81 -25.07 -4.18
C THR A 246 -11.35 -24.66 -2.81
N LYS A 247 -12.58 -24.15 -2.72
CA LYS A 247 -13.24 -23.81 -1.44
C LYS A 247 -13.35 -25.02 -0.51
N LYS A 248 -13.79 -26.17 -1.04
CA LYS A 248 -13.91 -27.42 -0.26
C LYS A 248 -12.57 -27.94 0.22
N SER A 249 -11.49 -27.64 -0.50
CA SER A 249 -10.15 -28.02 -0.10
C SER A 249 -9.59 -27.18 1.06
N LEU A 250 -10.21 -26.07 1.47
CA LEU A 250 -9.65 -25.20 2.51
C LEU A 250 -9.78 -25.82 3.93
N PRO A 251 -8.81 -25.59 4.84
CA PRO A 251 -8.83 -26.16 6.19
C PRO A 251 -10.05 -25.79 7.04
N ILE A 252 -10.67 -24.63 6.79
CA ILE A 252 -11.86 -24.18 7.52
C ILE A 252 -13.15 -24.90 7.12
N PHE A 253 -13.20 -25.48 5.91
CA PHE A 253 -14.44 -26.05 5.36
C PHE A 253 -15.05 -27.19 6.21
N PRO A 254 -14.28 -28.15 6.74
CA PRO A 254 -14.82 -29.20 7.62
C PRO A 254 -15.45 -28.66 8.91
N PHE A 255 -15.02 -27.48 9.36
CA PHE A 255 -15.45 -26.85 10.61
C PHE A 255 -16.53 -25.78 10.37
N ARG A 256 -17.10 -25.70 9.16
CA ARG A 256 -18.10 -24.70 8.79
C ARG A 256 -19.31 -24.72 9.73
N ASP A 257 -19.90 -25.89 9.95
CA ASP A 257 -21.14 -26.01 10.72
C ASP A 257 -20.89 -25.76 12.21
N ASP A 258 -19.79 -26.28 12.75
CA ASP A 258 -19.33 -26.02 14.12
C ASP A 258 -19.09 -24.52 14.36
N LEU A 259 -18.49 -23.83 13.39
CA LEU A 259 -18.26 -22.38 13.47
C LEU A 259 -19.59 -21.61 13.50
N ILE A 260 -20.52 -21.94 12.60
CA ILE A 260 -21.84 -21.28 12.56
C ILE A 260 -22.59 -21.49 13.88
N GLN A 261 -22.51 -22.70 14.45
CA GLN A 261 -23.09 -23.00 15.75
C GLN A 261 -22.43 -22.17 16.87
N ALA A 262 -21.10 -22.13 16.92
CA ALA A 262 -20.37 -21.35 17.92
C ALA A 262 -20.71 -19.85 17.88
N VAL A 263 -20.86 -19.27 16.68
CA VAL A 263 -21.26 -17.86 16.48
C VAL A 263 -22.71 -17.61 16.87
N ARG A 264 -23.60 -18.59 16.74
CA ARG A 264 -24.98 -18.47 17.23
C ARG A 264 -25.03 -18.47 18.75
N GLU A 265 -24.29 -19.39 19.39
CA GLU A 265 -24.26 -19.58 20.84
C GLU A 265 -23.57 -18.44 21.59
N HIS A 266 -22.45 -17.95 21.08
CA HIS A 266 -21.62 -16.94 21.76
C HIS A 266 -21.74 -15.58 21.06
N GLN A 267 -21.69 -14.50 21.84
CA GLN A 267 -21.71 -13.15 21.29
C GLN A 267 -20.33 -12.75 20.73
N VAL A 268 -19.29 -13.00 21.51
CA VAL A 268 -17.88 -12.78 21.14
C VAL A 268 -17.21 -14.14 20.98
N LEU A 269 -16.47 -14.32 19.89
CA LEU A 269 -15.74 -15.56 19.61
C LEU A 269 -14.36 -15.21 19.05
N ILE A 270 -13.32 -15.84 19.60
CA ILE A 270 -11.95 -15.67 19.13
C ILE A 270 -11.63 -16.82 18.19
N ILE A 271 -11.21 -16.50 16.97
CA ILE A 271 -10.92 -17.47 15.94
C ILE A 271 -9.41 -17.53 15.77
N GLU A 272 -8.82 -18.62 16.24
CA GLU A 272 -7.40 -18.89 16.08
C GLU A 272 -7.20 -19.80 14.87
N GLY A 273 -6.42 -19.35 13.89
CA GLY A 273 -6.05 -20.22 12.78
C GLY A 273 -4.98 -19.59 11.91
N GLU A 274 -4.15 -20.42 11.30
CA GLU A 274 -3.01 -19.92 10.53
C GLU A 274 -3.42 -19.15 9.27
N THR A 275 -2.52 -18.32 8.75
CA THR A 275 -2.67 -17.69 7.43
C THR A 275 -2.88 -18.75 6.34
N GLY A 276 -3.83 -18.54 5.43
CA GLY A 276 -4.14 -19.50 4.36
C GLY A 276 -5.14 -20.60 4.74
N SER A 277 -5.65 -20.63 5.98
CA SER A 277 -6.71 -21.56 6.38
C SER A 277 -8.09 -21.21 5.81
N GLY A 278 -8.25 -20.01 5.24
CA GLY A 278 -9.51 -19.54 4.65
C GLY A 278 -10.36 -18.65 5.57
N LYS A 279 -9.82 -18.16 6.71
CA LYS A 279 -10.57 -17.30 7.67
C LYS A 279 -11.21 -16.09 6.99
N THR A 280 -10.39 -15.24 6.39
CA THR A 280 -10.83 -13.97 5.82
C THR A 280 -11.77 -14.14 4.63
N THR A 281 -11.55 -15.17 3.80
CA THR A 281 -12.36 -15.38 2.59
C THR A 281 -13.66 -16.10 2.89
N GLN A 282 -13.63 -17.16 3.71
CA GLN A 282 -14.77 -18.06 3.88
C GLN A 282 -15.70 -17.68 5.03
N ILE A 283 -15.19 -17.18 6.16
CA ILE A 283 -16.03 -16.87 7.34
C ILE A 283 -17.16 -15.88 6.99
N PRO A 284 -16.90 -14.75 6.31
CA PRO A 284 -17.98 -13.83 5.94
C PRO A 284 -19.03 -14.47 5.02
N GLN A 285 -18.60 -15.34 4.10
CA GLN A 285 -19.51 -16.08 3.20
C GLN A 285 -20.40 -17.06 3.99
N TYR A 286 -19.83 -17.82 4.93
CA TYR A 286 -20.59 -18.77 5.75
C TYR A 286 -21.64 -18.07 6.62
N LEU A 287 -21.31 -16.91 7.17
CA LEU A 287 -22.25 -16.11 7.96
C LEU A 287 -23.35 -15.49 7.09
N HIS A 288 -23.02 -15.02 5.89
CA HIS A 288 -24.02 -14.55 4.94
C HIS A 288 -25.00 -15.68 4.57
N GLU A 289 -24.49 -16.86 4.21
CA GLU A 289 -25.30 -18.06 3.90
C GLU A 289 -26.13 -18.55 5.11
N ALA A 290 -25.67 -18.31 6.34
CA ALA A 290 -26.36 -18.71 7.56
C ALA A 290 -27.48 -17.74 8.01
N GLY A 291 -27.75 -16.70 7.23
CA GLY A 291 -28.87 -15.76 7.43
C GLY A 291 -28.53 -14.50 8.23
N PHE A 292 -27.26 -14.23 8.54
CA PHE A 292 -26.88 -13.07 9.36
C PHE A 292 -27.08 -11.71 8.64
N THR A 293 -27.44 -11.71 7.35
CA THR A 293 -27.69 -10.50 6.54
C THR A 293 -29.14 -10.32 6.10
N GLU A 294 -30.08 -11.17 6.54
CA GLU A 294 -31.47 -11.16 6.04
C GLU A 294 -32.26 -9.88 6.43
N ASN A 295 -31.90 -9.22 7.53
CA ASN A 295 -32.57 -8.00 8.03
C ASN A 295 -31.97 -6.70 7.48
N GLU A 296 -31.54 -6.69 6.21
CA GLU A 296 -30.82 -5.55 5.57
C GLU A 296 -29.54 -5.13 6.32
N LYS A 297 -29.02 -6.00 7.21
CA LYS A 297 -27.78 -5.79 7.95
C LYS A 297 -26.58 -6.32 7.17
N LYS A 298 -25.42 -5.71 7.41
CA LYS A 298 -24.16 -6.02 6.75
C LYS A 298 -23.24 -6.82 7.66
N ILE A 299 -22.33 -7.57 7.04
CA ILE A 299 -21.16 -8.16 7.71
C ILE A 299 -19.96 -7.28 7.39
N GLY A 300 -19.35 -6.72 8.44
CA GLY A 300 -18.11 -5.95 8.34
C GLY A 300 -16.91 -6.84 8.62
N CYS A 301 -15.90 -6.81 7.76
CA CYS A 301 -14.62 -7.48 7.97
C CYS A 301 -13.50 -6.46 7.88
N THR A 302 -12.80 -6.22 8.98
CA THR A 302 -11.67 -5.29 8.99
C THR A 302 -10.38 -5.98 8.60
N GLN A 303 -9.48 -5.20 7.99
CA GLN A 303 -8.14 -5.62 7.63
C GLN A 303 -7.16 -4.48 7.98
N PRO A 304 -6.00 -4.77 8.57
CA PRO A 304 -5.01 -3.74 8.87
C PRO A 304 -4.44 -3.11 7.59
N ARG A 305 -4.42 -3.85 6.47
CA ARG A 305 -3.79 -3.40 5.21
C ARG A 305 -4.77 -3.16 4.09
N ARG A 306 -4.62 -2.01 3.42
CA ARG A 306 -5.42 -1.60 2.25
C ARG A 306 -5.44 -2.64 1.13
N VAL A 307 -4.26 -3.16 0.76
CA VAL A 307 -4.14 -4.12 -0.35
C VAL A 307 -4.85 -5.43 -0.02
N ALA A 308 -4.83 -5.87 1.24
CA ALA A 308 -5.53 -7.06 1.69
C ALA A 308 -7.05 -6.87 1.62
N ALA A 309 -7.58 -5.74 2.10
CA ALA A 309 -9.01 -5.43 2.01
C ALA A 309 -9.51 -5.46 0.55
N MET A 310 -8.78 -4.83 -0.37
CA MET A 310 -9.13 -4.80 -1.79
C MET A 310 -9.05 -6.17 -2.46
N SER A 311 -7.95 -6.90 -2.26
CA SER A 311 -7.70 -8.17 -2.93
C SER A 311 -8.64 -9.26 -2.42
N VAL A 312 -8.91 -9.30 -1.12
CA VAL A 312 -9.86 -10.24 -0.52
C VAL A 312 -11.28 -9.92 -0.98
N ALA A 313 -11.70 -8.66 -1.00
CA ALA A 313 -13.02 -8.30 -1.52
C ALA A 313 -13.19 -8.69 -3.00
N ALA A 314 -12.17 -8.44 -3.83
CA ALA A 314 -12.19 -8.86 -5.23
C ALA A 314 -12.25 -10.39 -5.38
N ARG A 315 -11.50 -11.12 -4.55
CA ARG A 315 -11.51 -12.59 -4.54
C ARG A 315 -12.87 -13.14 -4.10
N VAL A 316 -13.46 -12.58 -3.05
CA VAL A 316 -14.76 -13.03 -2.52
C VAL A 316 -15.90 -12.68 -3.48
N ALA A 317 -15.82 -11.54 -4.16
CA ALA A 317 -16.74 -11.21 -5.25
C ALA A 317 -16.69 -12.23 -6.39
N GLN A 318 -15.48 -12.65 -6.81
CA GLN A 318 -15.33 -13.74 -7.80
C GLN A 318 -15.84 -15.08 -7.29
N GLU A 319 -15.62 -15.38 -6.01
CA GLU A 319 -16.05 -16.63 -5.37
C GLU A 319 -17.57 -16.74 -5.20
N MET A 320 -18.27 -15.61 -5.08
CA MET A 320 -19.73 -15.52 -5.01
C MET A 320 -20.38 -15.26 -6.38
N ASP A 321 -19.59 -15.14 -7.46
CA ASP A 321 -20.04 -14.78 -8.81
C ASP A 321 -20.80 -13.44 -8.87
N VAL A 322 -20.33 -12.45 -8.11
CA VAL A 322 -20.92 -11.10 -8.05
C VAL A 322 -19.93 -10.06 -8.53
N LYS A 323 -20.46 -8.92 -9.00
CA LYS A 323 -19.64 -7.77 -9.36
C LYS A 323 -19.17 -7.06 -8.08
N LEU A 324 -17.86 -6.84 -7.98
CA LEU A 324 -17.26 -6.03 -6.91
C LEU A 324 -17.91 -4.64 -6.83
N GLY A 325 -18.29 -4.23 -5.62
CA GLY A 325 -19.03 -3.00 -5.33
C GLY A 325 -20.55 -3.18 -5.22
N ASN A 326 -21.09 -4.32 -5.66
CA ASN A 326 -22.49 -4.69 -5.43
C ASN A 326 -22.61 -5.41 -4.08
N GLU A 327 -22.88 -6.72 -4.06
CA GLU A 327 -23.08 -7.52 -2.84
C GLU A 327 -21.81 -7.61 -1.97
N VAL A 328 -20.65 -7.71 -2.62
CA VAL A 328 -19.35 -7.66 -1.96
C VAL A 328 -18.66 -6.36 -2.35
N GLY A 329 -18.25 -5.58 -1.35
CA GLY A 329 -17.59 -4.29 -1.55
C GLY A 329 -16.42 -4.09 -0.59
N TYR A 330 -15.66 -3.02 -0.81
CA TYR A 330 -14.63 -2.61 0.14
C TYR A 330 -14.60 -1.11 0.38
N ALA A 331 -14.17 -0.69 1.57
CA ALA A 331 -14.01 0.70 1.94
C ALA A 331 -12.65 0.94 2.61
N ILE A 332 -11.78 1.73 1.97
CA ILE A 332 -10.47 2.09 2.48
C ILE A 332 -10.33 3.61 2.51
N ARG A 333 -9.34 4.12 3.25
CA ARG A 333 -9.07 5.56 3.28
C ARG A 333 -8.81 6.08 1.86
N PHE A 334 -9.62 7.06 1.48
CA PHE A 334 -9.62 7.68 0.16
C PHE A 334 -10.14 6.85 -1.03
N GLU A 335 -10.82 5.74 -0.79
CA GLU A 335 -11.42 4.92 -1.86
C GLU A 335 -12.54 4.04 -1.29
N ASP A 336 -13.78 4.26 -1.75
CA ASP A 336 -14.95 3.49 -1.33
C ASP A 336 -15.61 2.83 -2.55
N CYS A 337 -15.62 1.51 -2.56
CA CYS A 337 -16.24 0.66 -3.57
C CYS A 337 -17.36 -0.15 -2.92
N THR A 338 -18.38 0.55 -2.41
CA THR A 338 -19.59 -0.04 -1.85
C THR A 338 -20.85 0.57 -2.47
N SER A 339 -21.98 -0.11 -2.32
CA SER A 339 -23.29 0.36 -2.74
C SER A 339 -24.35 -0.01 -1.69
N GLU A 340 -25.58 0.46 -1.87
CA GLU A 340 -26.73 0.05 -1.03
C GLU A 340 -26.94 -1.47 -1.03
N ARG A 341 -26.52 -2.17 -2.09
CA ARG A 341 -26.61 -3.63 -2.21
C ARG A 341 -25.50 -4.38 -1.47
N THR A 342 -24.51 -3.68 -0.93
CA THR A 342 -23.37 -4.33 -0.27
C THR A 342 -23.78 -4.96 1.04
N VAL A 343 -23.68 -6.29 1.09
CA VAL A 343 -23.96 -7.14 2.26
C VAL A 343 -22.68 -7.54 2.99
N ILE A 344 -21.58 -7.76 2.26
CA ILE A 344 -20.26 -8.05 2.84
C ILE A 344 -19.34 -6.88 2.52
N LYS A 345 -18.90 -6.16 3.54
CA LYS A 345 -18.03 -5.00 3.43
C LYS A 345 -16.66 -5.30 4.05
N TYR A 346 -15.64 -5.37 3.21
CA TYR A 346 -14.25 -5.39 3.68
C TYR A 346 -13.75 -3.96 3.88
N MET A 347 -13.11 -3.65 4.99
CA MET A 347 -12.64 -2.29 5.21
C MET A 347 -11.32 -2.25 5.96
N THR A 348 -10.62 -1.13 5.87
CA THR A 348 -9.47 -0.93 6.78
C THR A 348 -9.93 -0.58 8.18
N ASP A 349 -9.16 -0.98 9.19
CA ASP A 349 -9.43 -0.67 10.60
C ASP A 349 -9.68 0.84 10.82
N GLY A 350 -8.86 1.69 10.20
CA GLY A 350 -9.04 3.15 10.25
C GLY A 350 -10.34 3.65 9.59
N THR A 351 -10.88 2.93 8.59
CA THR A 351 -12.19 3.26 8.00
C THR A 351 -13.30 2.95 8.98
N LEU A 352 -13.26 1.78 9.63
CA LEU A 352 -14.25 1.43 10.67
C LEU A 352 -14.16 2.41 11.84
N HIS A 353 -12.95 2.76 12.28
CA HIS A 353 -12.75 3.76 13.34
C HIS A 353 -13.40 5.10 13.00
N ARG A 354 -13.38 5.50 11.72
CA ARG A 354 -14.07 6.72 11.24
C ARG A 354 -15.56 6.54 11.12
N GLU A 355 -16.03 5.37 10.76
CA GLU A 355 -17.46 5.06 10.69
C GLU A 355 -18.16 5.23 12.05
N PHE A 356 -17.45 4.98 13.15
CA PHE A 356 -17.93 5.29 14.51
C PHE A 356 -18.28 6.76 14.75
N LEU A 357 -17.69 7.71 14.02
CA LEU A 357 -18.04 9.14 14.13
C LEU A 357 -19.44 9.42 13.56
N SER A 358 -19.86 8.65 12.55
CA SER A 358 -21.19 8.77 11.93
C SER A 358 -22.22 7.86 12.61
N GLU A 359 -21.84 6.60 12.85
CA GLU A 359 -22.68 5.55 13.44
C GLU A 359 -21.98 4.93 14.67
N PRO A 360 -22.08 5.57 15.86
CA PRO A 360 -21.43 5.07 17.07
C PRO A 360 -21.93 3.68 17.50
N ASP A 361 -23.19 3.36 17.20
CA ASP A 361 -23.84 2.09 17.59
C ASP A 361 -23.63 0.95 16.57
N LEU A 362 -22.99 1.22 15.41
CA LEU A 362 -22.86 0.27 14.29
C LEU A 362 -24.18 -0.43 13.89
N GLN A 363 -25.28 0.33 13.84
CA GLN A 363 -26.63 -0.23 13.60
C GLN A 363 -26.72 -1.01 12.28
N SER A 364 -25.99 -0.54 11.27
CA SER A 364 -25.88 -1.16 9.94
C SER A 364 -25.31 -2.58 9.93
N TYR A 365 -24.62 -3.02 10.99
CA TYR A 365 -23.92 -4.31 11.03
C TYR A 365 -24.60 -5.31 11.96
N SER A 366 -24.66 -6.57 11.54
CA SER A 366 -25.07 -7.71 12.37
C SER A 366 -23.87 -8.47 12.94
N VAL A 367 -22.80 -8.58 12.15
CA VAL A 367 -21.54 -9.22 12.55
C VAL A 367 -20.38 -8.30 12.22
N MET A 368 -19.47 -8.14 13.17
CA MET A 368 -18.20 -7.46 12.97
C MET A 368 -17.05 -8.44 13.16
N ILE A 369 -16.18 -8.52 12.16
CA ILE A 369 -15.00 -9.38 12.15
C ILE A 369 -13.78 -8.46 12.19
N ILE A 370 -13.01 -8.53 13.27
CA ILE A 370 -11.70 -7.88 13.37
C ILE A 370 -10.65 -8.94 13.04
N ASP A 371 -10.11 -8.89 11.82
CA ASP A 371 -9.16 -9.89 11.33
C ASP A 371 -7.71 -9.41 11.43
N GLU A 372 -6.78 -10.37 11.39
CA GLU A 372 -5.34 -10.13 11.57
C GLU A 372 -5.03 -9.34 12.87
N ALA A 373 -5.79 -9.59 13.94
CA ALA A 373 -5.69 -8.93 15.25
C ALA A 373 -4.28 -8.97 15.88
N HIS A 374 -3.43 -9.90 15.43
CA HIS A 374 -2.05 -10.04 15.86
C HIS A 374 -1.10 -8.99 15.28
N GLU A 375 -1.48 -8.22 14.24
CA GLU A 375 -0.67 -7.08 13.78
C GLU A 375 -0.65 -5.93 14.80
N ARG A 376 -1.62 -5.88 15.74
CA ARG A 376 -1.68 -4.93 16.86
C ARG A 376 -1.44 -3.48 16.43
N THR A 377 -2.17 -3.06 15.39
CA THR A 377 -2.13 -1.68 14.88
C THR A 377 -2.84 -0.72 15.83
N LEU A 378 -2.52 0.58 15.75
CA LEU A 378 -3.17 1.60 16.58
C LEU A 378 -4.70 1.54 16.48
N HIS A 379 -5.21 1.43 15.25
CA HIS A 379 -6.65 1.42 15.01
C HIS A 379 -7.30 0.14 15.54
N THR A 380 -6.65 -1.02 15.37
CA THR A 380 -7.16 -2.29 15.90
C THR A 380 -7.32 -2.23 17.42
N ASP A 381 -6.32 -1.72 18.14
CA ASP A 381 -6.34 -1.63 19.60
C ASP A 381 -7.42 -0.67 20.11
N ILE A 382 -7.63 0.46 19.44
CA ILE A 382 -8.73 1.39 19.75
C ILE A 382 -10.09 0.72 19.47
N LEU A 383 -10.21 0.02 18.34
CA LEU A 383 -11.42 -0.70 17.97
C LEU A 383 -11.79 -1.78 19.00
N PHE A 384 -10.82 -2.46 19.61
CA PHE A 384 -11.12 -3.45 20.65
C PHE A 384 -11.84 -2.83 21.85
N GLY A 385 -11.38 -1.67 22.34
CA GLY A 385 -12.06 -0.96 23.42
C GLY A 385 -13.47 -0.51 23.02
N LEU A 386 -13.60 0.12 21.83
CA LEU A 386 -14.89 0.61 21.33
C LEU A 386 -15.91 -0.51 21.12
N VAL A 387 -15.49 -1.59 20.48
CA VAL A 387 -16.39 -2.69 20.13
C VAL A 387 -16.73 -3.55 21.35
N LYS A 388 -15.86 -3.63 22.35
CA LYS A 388 -16.17 -4.25 23.66
C LYS A 388 -17.31 -3.52 24.36
N ASP A 389 -17.25 -2.19 24.41
CA ASP A 389 -18.33 -1.38 25.00
C ASP A 389 -19.64 -1.52 24.23
N ILE A 390 -19.58 -1.59 22.90
CA ILE A 390 -20.77 -1.78 22.06
C ILE A 390 -21.33 -3.18 22.19
N ALA A 391 -20.50 -4.22 22.31
CA ALA A 391 -20.98 -5.57 22.54
C ALA A 391 -21.80 -5.65 23.85
N ARG A 392 -21.41 -4.89 24.89
CA ARG A 392 -22.19 -4.79 26.13
C ARG A 392 -23.54 -4.10 25.94
N PHE A 393 -23.60 -3.09 25.06
CA PHE A 393 -24.84 -2.34 24.76
C PHE A 393 -25.76 -3.05 23.75
N ARG A 394 -25.19 -3.73 22.75
CA ARG A 394 -25.88 -4.41 21.66
C ARG A 394 -25.68 -5.93 21.72
N PRO A 395 -26.54 -6.66 22.45
CA PRO A 395 -26.48 -8.12 22.51
C PRO A 395 -26.77 -8.80 21.15
N ASP A 396 -27.38 -8.09 20.21
CA ASP A 396 -27.65 -8.57 18.86
C ASP A 396 -26.42 -8.55 17.94
N LEU A 397 -25.40 -7.75 18.25
CA LEU A 397 -24.15 -7.72 17.49
C LEU A 397 -23.29 -8.94 17.83
N LYS A 398 -22.86 -9.67 16.80
CA LYS A 398 -21.85 -10.72 16.94
C LYS A 398 -20.46 -10.17 16.62
N LEU A 399 -19.49 -10.50 17.47
CA LEU A 399 -18.09 -10.07 17.35
C LEU A 399 -17.17 -11.27 17.13
N LEU A 400 -16.38 -11.22 16.07
CA LEU A 400 -15.39 -12.24 15.76
C LEU A 400 -14.00 -11.61 15.72
N ILE A 401 -13.09 -12.11 16.57
CA ILE A 401 -11.70 -11.66 16.60
C ILE A 401 -10.83 -12.75 15.99
N SER A 402 -10.31 -12.51 14.79
CA SER A 402 -9.51 -13.50 14.06
C SER A 402 -8.01 -13.21 14.21
N SER A 403 -7.26 -14.22 14.66
CA SER A 403 -5.82 -14.14 14.88
C SER A 403 -5.10 -15.37 14.32
N ALA A 404 -3.85 -15.17 13.91
CA ALA A 404 -2.97 -16.24 13.41
C ALA A 404 -1.94 -16.72 14.45
N THR A 405 -1.91 -16.12 15.65
CA THR A 405 -0.90 -16.37 16.68
C THR A 405 -1.48 -17.08 17.90
N LEU A 406 -0.58 -17.73 18.65
CA LEU A 406 -0.85 -18.47 19.89
C LEU A 406 -1.30 -17.57 21.06
N ASP A 407 -1.32 -16.24 20.91
CA ASP A 407 -1.70 -15.29 21.97
C ASP A 407 -3.22 -15.07 22.05
N ALA A 408 -4.01 -16.07 21.61
CA ALA A 408 -5.47 -16.06 21.69
C ALA A 408 -5.98 -15.90 23.14
N GLN A 409 -5.17 -16.29 24.12
CA GLN A 409 -5.50 -16.21 25.54
C GLN A 409 -5.65 -14.76 26.02
N LYS A 410 -4.75 -13.84 25.64
CA LYS A 410 -4.89 -12.42 26.02
C LYS A 410 -6.14 -11.79 25.43
N PHE A 411 -6.50 -12.17 24.21
CA PHE A 411 -7.76 -11.72 23.62
C PHE A 411 -8.96 -12.29 24.39
N SER A 412 -8.89 -13.55 24.85
CA SER A 412 -9.95 -14.19 25.65
C SER A 412 -10.17 -13.42 26.95
N GLU A 413 -9.08 -13.20 27.69
CA GLU A 413 -9.09 -12.46 28.95
C GLU A 413 -9.62 -11.03 28.77
N PHE A 414 -9.21 -10.34 27.70
CA PHE A 414 -9.67 -8.99 27.41
C PHE A 414 -11.16 -8.93 27.06
N PHE A 415 -11.69 -9.92 26.35
CA PHE A 415 -13.11 -10.02 25.98
C PHE A 415 -13.93 -10.87 26.96
N ASP A 416 -13.68 -10.71 28.26
CA ASP A 416 -14.48 -11.30 29.34
C ASP A 416 -14.55 -12.85 29.27
N GLU A 417 -13.40 -13.51 29.02
CA GLU A 417 -13.22 -14.96 28.83
C GLU A 417 -13.99 -15.55 27.63
N ALA A 418 -13.92 -14.85 26.50
CA ALA A 418 -14.55 -15.29 25.25
C ALA A 418 -13.96 -16.62 24.75
N PRO A 419 -14.78 -17.57 24.28
CA PRO A 419 -14.31 -18.86 23.81
C PRO A 419 -13.38 -18.75 22.59
N ILE A 420 -12.39 -19.64 22.55
CA ILE A 420 -11.41 -19.73 21.48
C ILE A 420 -11.77 -20.90 20.56
N PHE A 421 -12.09 -20.60 19.31
CA PHE A 421 -12.30 -21.56 18.23
C PHE A 421 -11.01 -21.77 17.44
N ARG A 422 -10.43 -22.96 17.53
CA ARG A 422 -9.15 -23.29 16.89
C ARG A 422 -9.35 -24.04 15.59
N ILE A 423 -8.87 -23.46 14.50
CA ILE A 423 -8.82 -24.09 13.18
C ILE A 423 -7.42 -24.69 12.97
N PRO A 424 -7.29 -26.02 12.88
CA PRO A 424 -5.99 -26.65 12.65
C PRO A 424 -5.43 -26.21 11.29
N GLY A 425 -4.14 -25.84 11.27
CA GLY A 425 -3.42 -25.48 10.06
C GLY A 425 -3.09 -26.70 9.18
N ARG A 426 -2.61 -26.41 7.97
CA ARG A 426 -2.05 -27.41 7.02
C ARG A 426 -0.56 -27.19 6.77
N ARG A 427 0.21 -26.86 7.81
CA ARG A 427 1.65 -26.69 7.63
C ARG A 427 2.35 -28.02 7.51
N PHE A 428 3.16 -28.12 6.46
CA PHE A 428 4.20 -29.11 6.38
C PHE A 428 5.31 -28.76 7.39
N PRO A 429 6.06 -29.76 7.88
CA PRO A 429 7.15 -29.52 8.81
C PRO A 429 8.21 -28.61 8.18
N VAL A 430 8.78 -27.72 9.01
CA VAL A 430 9.88 -26.82 8.61
C VAL A 430 11.10 -27.10 9.47
N ASP A 431 12.22 -27.42 8.84
CA ASP A 431 13.49 -27.61 9.55
C ASP A 431 14.14 -26.25 9.83
N ILE A 432 14.48 -25.97 11.09
CA ILE A 432 15.07 -24.71 11.53
C ILE A 432 16.58 -24.90 11.76
N TYR A 433 17.34 -24.08 11.05
CA TYR A 433 18.78 -23.98 11.10
C TYR A 433 19.19 -22.66 11.75
N TYR A 434 20.19 -22.71 12.64
CA TYR A 434 20.77 -21.52 13.29
C TYR A 434 22.25 -21.44 12.96
N THR A 435 22.81 -20.24 12.89
CA THR A 435 24.26 -20.05 12.79
C THR A 435 24.96 -20.46 14.09
N LYS A 436 26.20 -20.94 13.97
CA LYS A 436 27.04 -21.28 15.14
C LYS A 436 27.39 -20.05 15.98
N ALA A 437 27.66 -18.93 15.32
CA ALA A 437 28.04 -17.67 15.91
C ALA A 437 27.15 -16.53 15.37
N PRO A 438 27.01 -15.41 16.10
CA PRO A 438 26.34 -14.23 15.58
C PRO A 438 27.12 -13.64 14.39
N GLU A 439 26.42 -13.35 13.29
CA GLU A 439 27.01 -12.76 12.08
C GLU A 439 27.03 -11.23 12.19
N ALA A 440 28.19 -10.62 11.95
CA ALA A 440 28.36 -9.16 12.05
C ALA A 440 27.75 -8.43 10.82
N ASP A 441 27.93 -8.99 9.63
CA ASP A 441 27.31 -8.50 8.39
C ASP A 441 26.28 -9.53 7.89
N TYR A 442 25.03 -9.31 8.29
CA TYR A 442 23.94 -10.20 7.91
C TYR A 442 23.55 -10.07 6.42
N VAL A 443 23.90 -8.97 5.74
CA VAL A 443 23.56 -8.79 4.31
C VAL A 443 24.44 -9.71 3.48
N ASP A 444 25.74 -9.73 3.74
CA ASP A 444 26.64 -10.66 3.03
C ASP A 444 26.34 -12.12 3.39
N ALA A 445 26.04 -12.40 4.66
CA ALA A 445 25.63 -13.73 5.10
C ALA A 445 24.35 -14.22 4.41
N CYS A 446 23.37 -13.33 4.18
CA CYS A 446 22.19 -13.62 3.37
C CYS A 446 22.59 -14.02 1.94
N VAL A 447 23.45 -13.24 1.28
CA VAL A 447 23.93 -13.50 -0.09
C VAL A 447 24.60 -14.87 -0.20
N ILE A 448 25.51 -15.18 0.73
CA ILE A 448 26.20 -16.48 0.81
C ILE A 448 25.18 -17.61 0.97
N SER A 449 24.25 -17.46 1.92
CA SER A 449 23.23 -18.47 2.20
C SER A 449 22.32 -18.73 1.00
N VAL A 450 21.91 -17.69 0.26
CA VAL A 450 21.12 -17.83 -0.98
C VAL A 450 21.89 -18.66 -2.02
N LEU A 451 23.17 -18.35 -2.24
CA LEU A 451 24.00 -19.06 -3.22
C LEU A 451 24.26 -20.51 -2.82
N GLN A 452 24.52 -20.75 -1.54
CA GLN A 452 24.70 -22.10 -0.99
C GLN A 452 23.42 -22.93 -1.16
N ILE A 453 22.25 -22.34 -0.87
CA ILE A 453 20.95 -22.99 -1.08
C ILE A 453 20.74 -23.27 -2.57
N HIS A 454 21.05 -22.31 -3.46
CA HIS A 454 20.94 -22.46 -4.91
C HIS A 454 21.73 -23.65 -5.47
N VAL A 455 22.95 -23.85 -4.98
CA VAL A 455 23.84 -24.92 -5.45
C VAL A 455 23.51 -26.28 -4.82
N THR A 456 23.23 -26.32 -3.51
CA THR A 456 23.18 -27.57 -2.75
C THR A 456 21.77 -28.16 -2.59
N GLN A 457 20.72 -27.34 -2.56
CA GLN A 457 19.37 -27.77 -2.20
C GLN A 457 18.49 -28.05 -3.43
N PRO A 458 17.49 -28.96 -3.33
CA PRO A 458 16.56 -29.25 -4.43
C PRO A 458 15.67 -28.05 -4.79
N LEU A 459 14.99 -28.11 -5.94
CA LEU A 459 14.15 -27.02 -6.46
C LEU A 459 13.11 -26.52 -5.42
N GLY A 460 12.85 -25.22 -5.45
CA GLY A 460 12.04 -24.50 -4.47
C GLY A 460 12.50 -23.04 -4.40
N ASP A 461 11.55 -22.12 -4.26
CA ASP A 461 11.86 -20.69 -4.24
C ASP A 461 12.36 -20.26 -2.85
N VAL A 462 13.17 -19.20 -2.84
CA VAL A 462 13.82 -18.66 -1.64
C VAL A 462 13.18 -17.32 -1.30
N LEU A 463 12.79 -17.14 -0.04
CA LEU A 463 12.37 -15.86 0.51
C LEU A 463 13.41 -15.36 1.51
N VAL A 464 13.95 -14.17 1.27
CA VAL A 464 14.92 -13.51 2.15
C VAL A 464 14.26 -12.32 2.80
N PHE A 465 14.33 -12.22 4.13
CA PHE A 465 13.86 -11.05 4.86
C PHE A 465 15.01 -10.03 5.02
N LEU A 466 14.77 -8.78 4.64
CA LEU A 466 15.71 -7.66 4.80
C LEU A 466 14.98 -6.43 5.37
N THR A 467 15.71 -5.45 5.89
CA THR A 467 15.08 -4.39 6.70
C THR A 467 14.53 -3.23 5.88
N GLY A 468 15.06 -2.98 4.68
CA GLY A 468 14.61 -1.87 3.84
C GLY A 468 15.16 -1.87 2.42
N GLN A 469 14.80 -0.83 1.66
CA GLN A 469 15.14 -0.69 0.23
C GLN A 469 16.65 -0.75 -0.03
N ASP A 470 17.45 0.03 0.70
CA ASP A 470 18.89 0.12 0.45
C ASP A 470 19.58 -1.25 0.59
N GLU A 471 19.26 -2.01 1.65
CA GLU A 471 19.76 -3.36 1.86
C GLU A 471 19.30 -4.34 0.78
N ILE A 472 18.04 -4.24 0.35
CA ILE A 472 17.46 -5.11 -0.69
C ILE A 472 18.18 -4.89 -2.02
N GLU A 473 18.39 -3.62 -2.41
CA GLU A 473 19.07 -3.27 -3.65
C GLU A 473 20.55 -3.67 -3.61
N THR A 474 21.25 -3.42 -2.49
CA THR A 474 22.63 -3.86 -2.32
C THR A 474 22.75 -5.39 -2.38
N CYS A 475 21.85 -6.12 -1.71
CA CYS A 475 21.82 -7.58 -1.77
C CYS A 475 21.53 -8.09 -3.19
N GLN A 476 20.63 -7.44 -3.92
CA GLN A 476 20.34 -7.75 -5.31
C GLN A 476 21.57 -7.55 -6.22
N GLU A 477 22.25 -6.41 -6.09
CA GLU A 477 23.48 -6.10 -6.84
C GLU A 477 24.57 -7.14 -6.56
N LEU A 478 24.82 -7.45 -5.28
CA LEU A 478 25.80 -8.47 -4.86
C LEU A 478 25.47 -9.87 -5.39
N LEU A 479 24.19 -10.27 -5.34
CA LEU A 479 23.74 -11.56 -5.88
C LEU A 479 23.93 -11.63 -7.40
N GLN A 480 23.58 -10.56 -8.13
CA GLN A 480 23.76 -10.50 -9.58
C GLN A 480 25.24 -10.58 -9.97
N ASP A 481 26.11 -9.86 -9.27
CA ASP A 481 27.55 -9.87 -9.53
C ASP A 481 28.19 -11.22 -9.22
N ARG A 482 27.83 -11.86 -8.09
CA ARG A 482 28.31 -13.22 -7.75
C ARG A 482 27.78 -14.25 -8.75
N LEU A 483 26.53 -14.14 -9.20
CA LEU A 483 25.95 -15.03 -10.22
C LEU A 483 26.66 -14.91 -11.57
N ARG A 484 27.01 -13.69 -11.99
CA ARG A 484 27.81 -13.44 -13.21
C ARG A 484 29.18 -14.12 -13.14
N ARG A 485 29.81 -14.18 -11.97
CA ARG A 485 31.09 -14.87 -11.76
C ARG A 485 30.97 -16.40 -11.81
N LEU A 486 29.86 -16.94 -11.32
CA LEU A 486 29.57 -18.38 -11.33
C LEU A 486 29.25 -18.90 -12.76
N GLY A 487 28.76 -18.02 -13.64
CA GLY A 487 28.55 -18.31 -15.06
C GLY A 487 27.54 -19.44 -15.31
N SER A 488 27.80 -20.27 -16.34
CA SER A 488 26.92 -21.39 -16.74
C SER A 488 26.99 -22.61 -15.83
N LYS A 489 27.79 -22.58 -14.75
CA LYS A 489 27.94 -23.72 -13.82
C LYS A 489 26.71 -23.91 -12.91
N VAL A 490 25.87 -22.89 -12.79
CA VAL A 490 24.68 -22.86 -11.93
C VAL A 490 23.43 -22.63 -12.76
N ARG A 491 22.30 -23.11 -12.25
CA ARG A 491 20.98 -22.90 -12.85
C ARG A 491 20.61 -21.42 -12.82
N GLU A 492 19.67 -21.02 -13.68
CA GLU A 492 19.18 -19.65 -13.70
C GLU A 492 18.53 -19.27 -12.35
N LEU A 493 18.90 -18.09 -11.84
CA LEU A 493 18.42 -17.53 -10.59
C LEU A 493 17.73 -16.19 -10.88
N ILE A 494 16.43 -16.13 -10.65
CA ILE A 494 15.61 -14.92 -10.86
C ILE A 494 15.51 -14.16 -9.54
N ILE A 495 16.06 -12.95 -9.49
CA ILE A 495 16.11 -12.14 -8.27
C ILE A 495 15.05 -11.03 -8.36
N LEU A 496 14.11 -10.99 -7.42
CA LEU A 496 13.01 -10.03 -7.39
C LEU A 496 12.95 -9.30 -6.04
N PRO A 497 13.07 -7.96 -6.01
CA PRO A 497 12.93 -7.17 -4.79
C PRO A 497 11.45 -6.88 -4.46
N VAL A 498 11.11 -6.75 -3.18
CA VAL A 498 9.78 -6.33 -2.69
C VAL A 498 9.89 -5.43 -1.47
N TYR A 499 9.53 -4.16 -1.64
CA TYR A 499 9.43 -3.17 -0.58
C TYR A 499 8.33 -2.14 -0.88
N ALA A 500 7.92 -1.37 0.13
CA ALA A 500 6.70 -0.54 0.08
C ALA A 500 6.67 0.48 -1.09
N ASN A 501 7.81 1.11 -1.39
CA ASN A 501 7.94 2.13 -2.44
C ASN A 501 8.10 1.56 -3.86
N LEU A 502 8.15 0.23 -4.01
CA LEU A 502 8.35 -0.40 -5.32
C LEU A 502 7.10 -0.24 -6.20
N PRO A 503 7.25 0.11 -7.50
CA PRO A 503 6.15 0.17 -8.45
C PRO A 503 5.28 -1.11 -8.53
N SER A 504 3.99 -0.88 -8.80
CA SER A 504 2.89 -1.85 -8.91
C SER A 504 3.20 -3.10 -9.72
N ASP A 505 3.64 -2.81 -10.94
CA ASP A 505 4.05 -3.73 -11.99
C ASP A 505 5.22 -4.60 -11.55
N MET A 506 6.21 -4.03 -10.87
CA MET A 506 7.35 -4.80 -10.35
C MET A 506 6.97 -5.67 -9.15
N GLN A 507 6.08 -5.20 -8.27
CA GLN A 507 5.55 -6.04 -7.19
C GLN A 507 4.75 -7.22 -7.74
N ALA A 508 4.00 -7.04 -8.84
CA ALA A 508 3.20 -8.12 -9.43
C ALA A 508 4.05 -9.29 -9.96
N LYS A 509 5.28 -9.01 -10.43
CA LYS A 509 6.20 -10.03 -10.94
C LYS A 509 6.55 -11.13 -9.93
N ILE A 510 6.44 -10.86 -8.62
CA ILE A 510 6.75 -11.87 -7.60
C ILE A 510 5.75 -13.03 -7.58
N PHE A 511 4.54 -12.80 -8.06
CA PHE A 511 3.48 -13.81 -8.15
C PHE A 511 3.57 -14.64 -9.43
N GLU A 512 4.45 -14.25 -10.37
CA GLU A 512 4.69 -15.05 -11.57
C GLU A 512 5.33 -16.38 -11.19
N ALA A 513 4.89 -17.44 -11.87
CA ALA A 513 5.39 -18.79 -11.63
C ALA A 513 6.85 -18.91 -12.10
N THR A 514 7.67 -19.63 -11.31
CA THR A 514 9.07 -19.84 -11.64
C THR A 514 9.20 -20.71 -12.91
N PRO A 515 9.98 -20.28 -13.92
CA PRO A 515 10.25 -21.09 -15.12
C PRO A 515 10.87 -22.45 -14.78
N ARG A 516 10.63 -23.46 -15.63
CA ARG A 516 11.14 -24.81 -15.41
C ARG A 516 12.67 -24.83 -15.39
N GLY A 517 13.24 -25.36 -14.32
CA GLY A 517 14.69 -25.47 -14.14
C GLY A 517 15.36 -24.23 -13.52
N ALA A 518 14.65 -23.11 -13.39
CA ALA A 518 15.10 -21.91 -12.70
C ALA A 518 14.67 -21.91 -11.22
N ARG A 519 15.29 -21.05 -10.43
CA ARG A 519 14.88 -20.75 -9.05
C ARG A 519 14.58 -19.26 -8.89
N LYS A 520 13.50 -18.92 -8.19
CA LYS A 520 13.18 -17.54 -7.84
C LYS A 520 13.66 -17.23 -6.43
N VAL A 521 14.29 -16.07 -6.27
CA VAL A 521 14.69 -15.48 -4.98
C VAL A 521 13.95 -14.18 -4.82
N VAL A 522 13.13 -14.10 -3.77
CA VAL A 522 12.41 -12.89 -3.40
C VAL A 522 13.11 -12.23 -2.23
N LEU A 523 13.59 -11.01 -2.44
CA LEU A 523 14.19 -10.17 -1.40
C LEU A 523 13.12 -9.23 -0.85
N ALA A 524 12.60 -9.51 0.34
CA ALA A 524 11.41 -8.84 0.87
C ALA A 524 11.65 -8.20 2.24
N THR A 525 10.90 -7.14 2.51
CA THR A 525 10.70 -6.61 3.87
C THR A 525 9.69 -7.47 4.65
N ASN A 526 9.31 -7.03 5.86
CA ASN A 526 8.22 -7.62 6.65
C ASN A 526 6.84 -7.62 5.93
N ILE A 527 6.72 -7.04 4.73
CA ILE A 527 5.53 -7.18 3.88
C ILE A 527 5.21 -8.66 3.58
N ALA A 528 6.23 -9.50 3.41
CA ALA A 528 6.06 -10.93 3.15
C ALA A 528 5.72 -11.77 4.41
N GLU A 529 5.83 -11.17 5.60
CA GLU A 529 5.68 -11.86 6.90
C GLU A 529 4.23 -12.25 7.20
N THR A 530 3.26 -11.39 6.88
CA THR A 530 1.82 -11.58 7.14
C THR A 530 1.02 -11.53 5.83
N SER A 531 1.09 -10.42 5.10
CA SER A 531 0.04 -10.05 4.13
C SER A 531 0.18 -10.56 2.69
N LEU A 532 1.34 -11.09 2.30
CA LEU A 532 1.52 -11.64 0.96
C LEU A 532 1.82 -13.14 1.02
N THR A 533 1.04 -13.92 0.30
CA THR A 533 1.29 -15.33 0.05
C THR A 533 1.96 -15.46 -1.33
N ILE A 534 3.25 -15.74 -1.33
CA ILE A 534 3.98 -16.08 -2.55
C ILE A 534 4.02 -17.61 -2.60
N ASP A 535 3.54 -18.16 -3.70
CA ASP A 535 3.50 -19.61 -3.89
C ASP A 535 4.92 -20.16 -4.11
N ASN A 536 5.09 -21.46 -3.83
CA ASN A 536 6.32 -22.23 -4.07
C ASN A 536 7.56 -21.82 -3.23
N ILE A 537 7.39 -21.04 -2.17
CA ILE A 537 8.47 -20.82 -1.19
C ILE A 537 8.71 -22.08 -0.36
N ILE A 538 9.93 -22.61 -0.43
CA ILE A 538 10.39 -23.77 0.35
C ILE A 538 11.53 -23.38 1.29
N TYR A 539 12.31 -22.35 0.93
CA TYR A 539 13.45 -21.89 1.71
C TYR A 539 13.20 -20.47 2.22
N VAL A 540 13.42 -20.25 3.51
CA VAL A 540 13.37 -18.92 4.13
C VAL A 540 14.71 -18.60 4.75
N ILE A 541 15.21 -17.39 4.52
CA ILE A 541 16.41 -16.84 5.18
C ILE A 541 15.95 -15.67 6.04
N ASP A 542 16.23 -15.75 7.34
CA ASP A 542 15.81 -14.78 8.34
C ASP A 542 17.03 -14.23 9.10
N PRO A 543 17.45 -12.97 8.84
CA PRO A 543 18.50 -12.31 9.61
C PRO A 543 18.03 -11.85 10.99
N GLY A 544 16.72 -11.87 11.29
CA GLY A 544 16.23 -11.53 12.62
C GLY A 544 15.99 -10.04 12.89
N PHE A 545 15.97 -9.19 11.85
CA PHE A 545 15.75 -7.75 11.98
C PHE A 545 14.50 -7.26 11.24
N ALA A 546 13.97 -6.12 11.67
CA ALA A 546 12.92 -5.36 11.01
C ALA A 546 13.09 -3.85 11.30
N LYS A 547 12.62 -2.99 10.39
CA LYS A 547 12.47 -1.55 10.68
C LYS A 547 11.13 -1.31 11.36
N GLN A 548 11.15 -0.57 12.47
CA GLN A 548 9.95 -0.18 13.22
C GLN A 548 9.97 1.31 13.52
N ASN A 549 8.79 1.93 13.48
CA ASN A 549 8.63 3.31 13.91
C ASN A 549 8.73 3.40 15.43
N TYR A 550 9.45 4.41 15.90
CA TYR A 550 9.63 4.74 17.30
C TYR A 550 9.45 6.24 17.48
N PHE A 551 8.43 6.59 18.27
CA PHE A 551 8.15 7.95 18.67
C PHE A 551 8.77 8.24 20.04
N ASN A 552 9.57 9.30 20.10
CA ASN A 552 10.11 9.79 21.36
C ASN A 552 9.25 10.96 21.86
N SER A 553 8.52 10.73 22.95
CA SER A 553 7.64 11.71 23.59
C SER A 553 8.39 13.00 23.98
N LYS A 554 9.65 12.90 24.44
CA LYS A 554 10.41 14.06 24.94
C LYS A 554 10.89 14.98 23.83
N THR A 555 11.22 14.42 22.67
CA THR A 555 11.72 15.19 21.52
C THR A 555 10.62 15.48 20.50
N GLY A 556 9.48 14.79 20.58
CA GLY A 556 8.41 14.87 19.59
C GLY A 556 8.83 14.33 18.21
N MET A 557 9.88 13.49 18.17
CA MET A 557 10.46 12.98 16.92
C MET A 557 10.00 11.55 16.64
N GLU A 558 9.70 11.30 15.38
CA GLU A 558 9.51 9.96 14.85
C GLU A 558 10.82 9.48 14.21
N SER A 559 11.20 8.25 14.55
CA SER A 559 12.42 7.62 14.06
C SER A 559 12.11 6.22 13.56
N LEU A 560 12.65 5.87 12.40
CA LEU A 560 12.55 4.52 11.86
C LEU A 560 13.84 3.77 12.20
N MET A 561 13.81 2.97 13.27
CA MET A 561 14.99 2.24 13.75
C MET A 561 14.95 0.78 13.31
N VAL A 562 16.12 0.22 13.02
CA VAL A 562 16.29 -1.22 12.84
C VAL A 562 16.33 -1.86 14.21
N VAL A 563 15.44 -2.81 14.46
CA VAL A 563 15.30 -3.52 15.74
C VAL A 563 15.26 -5.03 15.50
N PRO A 564 15.69 -5.85 16.48
CA PRO A 564 15.48 -7.29 16.41
C PRO A 564 13.98 -7.63 16.39
N ILE A 565 13.63 -8.74 15.73
CA ILE A 565 12.24 -9.21 15.67
C ILE A 565 11.83 -9.96 16.93
N SER A 566 10.53 -10.12 17.14
CA SER A 566 10.01 -11.01 18.18
C SER A 566 10.07 -12.49 17.78
N LYS A 567 9.98 -13.39 18.75
CA LYS A 567 9.83 -14.84 18.53
C LYS A 567 8.58 -15.14 17.70
N ALA A 568 7.48 -14.43 17.97
CA ALA A 568 6.26 -14.53 17.17
C ALA A 568 6.53 -14.23 15.68
N SER A 569 7.17 -13.10 15.37
CA SER A 569 7.56 -12.73 14.01
C SER A 569 8.52 -13.76 13.39
N ALA A 570 9.54 -14.21 14.11
CA ALA A 570 10.48 -15.24 13.64
C ALA A 570 9.78 -16.56 13.27
N ASN A 571 8.73 -16.93 14.01
CA ASN A 571 7.93 -18.13 13.74
C ASN A 571 6.98 -17.94 12.55
N GLN A 572 6.44 -16.73 12.35
CA GLN A 572 5.68 -16.40 11.15
C GLN A 572 6.54 -16.44 9.89
N ARG A 573 7.75 -15.87 9.94
CA ARG A 573 8.74 -15.94 8.86
C ARG A 573 9.09 -17.38 8.51
N ALA A 574 9.42 -18.19 9.51
CA ALA A 574 9.69 -19.63 9.31
C ALA A 574 8.47 -20.37 8.72
N GLY A 575 7.26 -20.03 9.15
CA GLY A 575 6.02 -20.60 8.65
C GLY A 575 5.77 -20.37 7.15
N ARG A 576 6.42 -19.38 6.52
CA ARG A 576 6.29 -19.12 5.07
C ARG A 576 6.88 -20.26 4.22
N ALA A 577 7.89 -20.97 4.73
CA ALA A 577 8.49 -22.13 4.06
C ALA A 577 7.61 -23.40 4.10
N GLY A 578 6.69 -23.51 5.06
CA GLY A 578 5.91 -24.73 5.33
C GLY A 578 4.53 -24.78 4.67
N ARG A 579 4.23 -23.88 3.71
CA ARG A 579 2.87 -23.71 3.17
C ARG A 579 2.52 -24.69 2.05
N VAL A 580 3.47 -25.00 1.18
CA VAL A 580 3.23 -25.83 -0.02
C VAL A 580 3.80 -27.23 0.16
N ALA A 581 4.98 -27.33 0.76
CA ALA A 581 5.70 -28.57 1.01
C ALA A 581 6.56 -28.43 2.27
N ALA A 582 7.22 -29.53 2.67
CA ALA A 582 8.21 -29.47 3.75
C ALA A 582 9.34 -28.51 3.38
N GLY A 583 9.61 -27.57 4.27
CA GLY A 583 10.50 -26.43 4.01
C GLY A 583 11.69 -26.35 4.96
N LYS A 584 12.59 -25.41 4.70
CA LYS A 584 13.74 -25.11 5.56
C LYS A 584 13.81 -23.62 5.86
N CYS A 585 14.10 -23.28 7.11
CA CYS A 585 14.30 -21.92 7.56
C CYS A 585 15.73 -21.78 8.11
N PHE A 586 16.50 -20.84 7.54
CA PHE A 586 17.86 -20.51 7.93
C PHE A 586 17.85 -19.19 8.69
N ARG A 587 18.09 -19.25 10.00
CA ARG A 587 18.20 -18.09 10.89
C ARG A 587 19.65 -17.70 11.03
N LEU A 588 19.99 -16.44 10.70
CA LEU A 588 21.38 -15.92 10.77
C LEU A 588 21.78 -15.45 12.18
N TYR A 589 21.17 -16.06 13.20
CA TYR A 589 21.41 -15.81 14.61
C TYR A 589 21.43 -17.14 15.36
N THR A 590 22.01 -17.14 16.55
CA THR A 590 22.18 -18.36 17.33
C THR A 590 20.86 -18.83 17.94
N ALA A 591 20.76 -20.14 18.23
CA ALA A 591 19.63 -20.69 18.98
C ALA A 591 19.54 -20.13 20.41
N TRP A 592 20.66 -19.65 20.96
CA TRP A 592 20.70 -18.99 22.26
C TRP A 592 20.04 -17.61 22.20
N SER A 593 20.39 -16.80 21.19
CA SER A 593 19.79 -15.49 20.91
C SER A 593 18.27 -15.61 20.72
N TYR A 594 17.82 -16.60 19.94
CA TYR A 594 16.39 -16.84 19.74
C TYR A 594 15.64 -17.10 21.07
N LYS A 595 16.25 -17.83 22.01
CA LYS A 595 15.59 -18.20 23.26
C LYS A 595 15.65 -17.10 24.32
N HIS A 596 16.76 -16.38 24.43
CA HIS A 596 17.04 -15.47 25.56
C HIS A 596 17.07 -13.98 25.19
N GLU A 597 17.44 -13.61 23.97
CA GLU A 597 17.54 -12.20 23.55
C GLU A 597 16.26 -11.70 22.89
N LEU A 598 15.57 -12.54 22.10
CA LEU A 598 14.34 -12.13 21.42
C LEU A 598 13.14 -12.12 22.38
N GLU A 599 12.38 -11.04 22.35
CA GLU A 599 11.10 -10.93 23.04
C GLU A 599 10.05 -11.87 22.44
N GLU A 600 9.04 -12.25 23.23
CA GLU A 600 8.02 -13.19 22.77
C GLU A 600 7.13 -12.60 21.68
N ASN A 601 6.66 -11.37 21.91
CA ASN A 601 5.74 -10.65 21.04
C ASN A 601 6.31 -9.29 20.65
N THR A 602 5.82 -8.74 19.54
CA THR A 602 6.16 -7.38 19.12
C THR A 602 5.39 -6.39 19.99
N VAL A 603 6.07 -5.35 20.47
CA VAL A 603 5.43 -4.22 21.17
C VAL A 603 4.32 -3.62 20.27
N PRO A 604 3.11 -3.35 20.78
CA PRO A 604 2.02 -2.83 19.97
C PRO A 604 2.30 -1.43 19.41
N GLU A 605 1.62 -1.05 18.34
CA GLU A 605 1.84 0.26 17.70
C GLU A 605 1.45 1.43 18.60
N ILE A 606 0.38 1.30 19.39
CA ILE A 606 -0.14 2.35 20.29
C ILE A 606 0.90 2.89 21.28
N GLN A 607 1.90 2.08 21.67
CA GLN A 607 2.97 2.50 22.58
C GLN A 607 4.16 3.17 21.88
N ARG A 608 4.19 3.20 20.55
CA ARG A 608 5.37 3.59 19.75
C ARG A 608 5.12 4.72 18.75
N ILE A 609 3.89 5.24 18.66
CA ILE A 609 3.53 6.30 17.70
C ILE A 609 2.97 7.54 18.40
N ASN A 610 2.86 8.63 17.65
CA ASN A 610 2.15 9.82 18.10
C ASN A 610 0.63 9.56 18.17
N LEU A 611 0.03 9.87 19.31
CA LEU A 611 -1.39 9.65 19.60
C LEU A 611 -2.28 10.86 19.27
N GLY A 612 -1.73 11.96 18.74
CA GLY A 612 -2.50 13.20 18.49
C GLY A 612 -3.79 12.99 17.68
N ASN A 613 -3.73 12.23 16.58
CA ASN A 613 -4.90 11.92 15.78
C ASN A 613 -5.88 10.96 16.49
N ALA A 614 -5.35 9.93 17.17
CA ALA A 614 -6.16 8.96 17.91
C ALA A 614 -6.94 9.63 19.05
N VAL A 615 -6.29 10.51 19.82
CA VAL A 615 -6.89 11.26 20.91
C VAL A 615 -7.98 12.21 20.42
N LEU A 616 -7.74 12.91 19.29
CA LEU A 616 -8.76 13.76 18.67
C LEU A 616 -10.01 12.95 18.32
N MET A 617 -9.82 11.76 17.77
CA MET A 617 -10.89 10.86 17.36
C MET A 617 -11.67 10.29 18.54
N LEU A 618 -10.99 9.80 19.58
CA LEU A 618 -11.60 9.33 20.83
C LEU A 618 -12.43 10.43 21.50
N LYS A 619 -11.91 11.66 21.53
CA LYS A 619 -12.63 12.84 22.05
C LYS A 619 -13.84 13.20 21.19
N ALA A 620 -13.75 13.06 19.87
CA ALA A 620 -14.88 13.27 18.97
C ALA A 620 -15.98 12.21 19.15
N LEU A 621 -15.62 10.98 19.51
CA LEU A 621 -16.57 9.92 19.91
C LEU A 621 -17.23 10.16 21.29
N GLY A 622 -16.76 11.15 22.05
CA GLY A 622 -17.30 11.49 23.36
C GLY A 622 -16.61 10.80 24.53
N ILE A 623 -15.48 10.12 24.30
CA ILE A 623 -14.69 9.49 25.36
C ILE A 623 -13.86 10.57 26.05
N ASN A 624 -14.34 10.99 27.22
CA ASN A 624 -13.70 12.06 27.99
C ASN A 624 -12.54 11.55 28.84
N ASP A 625 -12.68 10.37 29.43
CA ASP A 625 -11.65 9.74 30.25
C ASP A 625 -10.80 8.80 29.40
N LEU A 626 -9.64 9.30 28.98
CA LEU A 626 -8.68 8.54 28.17
C LEU A 626 -7.75 7.67 29.01
N ILE A 627 -7.66 7.93 30.32
CA ILE A 627 -6.73 7.22 31.22
C ILE A 627 -7.33 5.86 31.60
N HIS A 628 -8.63 5.83 31.87
CA HIS A 628 -9.36 4.60 32.21
C HIS A 628 -10.06 3.95 31.01
N PHE A 629 -9.74 4.38 29.79
CA PHE A 629 -10.23 3.70 28.59
C PHE A 629 -9.64 2.28 28.53
N ASP A 630 -10.47 1.31 28.15
CA ASP A 630 -10.17 -0.12 28.21
C ASP A 630 -9.26 -0.53 27.04
N PHE A 631 -8.00 -0.10 27.08
CA PHE A 631 -6.97 -0.53 26.14
C PHE A 631 -6.48 -1.93 26.49
N LEU A 632 -6.23 -2.78 25.47
CA LEU A 632 -5.57 -4.07 25.68
C LEU A 632 -4.17 -3.89 26.28
N ASP A 633 -3.37 -2.98 25.70
CA ASP A 633 -2.11 -2.51 26.27
C ASP A 633 -2.13 -0.97 26.28
N PRO A 634 -2.18 -0.32 27.47
CA PRO A 634 -2.31 1.13 27.53
C PRO A 634 -1.04 1.84 27.03
N PRO A 635 -1.18 3.00 26.36
CA PRO A 635 -0.03 3.82 25.99
C PRO A 635 0.62 4.48 27.22
N PRO A 636 1.89 4.92 27.11
CA PRO A 636 2.52 5.73 28.15
C PRO A 636 1.75 7.03 28.42
N HIS A 637 1.53 7.34 29.70
CA HIS A 637 0.80 8.53 30.15
C HIS A 637 1.42 9.83 29.61
N GLU A 638 2.75 9.90 29.52
CA GLU A 638 3.45 11.07 28.96
C GLU A 638 3.03 11.36 27.52
N THR A 639 2.89 10.32 26.68
CA THR A 639 2.48 10.47 25.27
C THR A 639 1.04 10.96 25.15
N LEU A 640 0.13 10.47 26.01
CA LEU A 640 -1.26 10.95 26.05
C LEU A 640 -1.35 12.42 26.47
N VAL A 641 -0.60 12.83 27.49
CA VAL A 641 -0.59 14.23 27.96
C VAL A 641 -0.07 15.15 26.88
N LEU A 642 1.03 14.80 26.21
CA LEU A 642 1.58 15.59 25.10
C LEU A 642 0.61 15.72 23.92
N ALA A 643 -0.10 14.64 23.59
CA ALA A 643 -1.13 14.68 22.55
C ALA A 643 -2.28 15.64 22.93
N LEU A 644 -2.72 15.63 24.19
CA LEU A 644 -3.73 16.57 24.70
C LEU A 644 -3.22 18.02 24.69
N GLU A 645 -1.98 18.27 25.10
CA GLU A 645 -1.34 19.59 25.06
C GLU A 645 -1.24 20.12 23.63
N GLN A 646 -0.84 19.26 22.68
CA GLN A 646 -0.77 19.59 21.26
C GLN A 646 -2.15 19.98 20.72
N LEU A 647 -3.18 19.18 20.98
CA LEU A 647 -4.54 19.46 20.53
C LEU A 647 -5.13 20.73 21.18
N TYR A 648 -4.82 20.96 22.45
CA TYR A 648 -5.23 22.18 23.16
C TYR A 648 -4.60 23.43 22.54
N ALA A 649 -3.30 23.43 22.24
CA ALA A 649 -2.68 24.58 21.59
C ALA A 649 -3.05 24.73 20.11
N LEU A 650 -3.39 23.63 19.41
CA LEU A 650 -4.02 23.71 18.09
C LEU A 650 -5.39 24.38 18.17
N GLY A 651 -6.00 24.48 19.36
CA GLY A 651 -7.33 25.03 19.59
C GLY A 651 -8.43 24.01 19.33
N ALA A 652 -8.07 22.73 19.19
CA ALA A 652 -9.03 21.63 19.03
C ALA A 652 -9.71 21.29 20.37
N LEU A 653 -9.00 21.44 21.49
CA LEU A 653 -9.52 21.24 22.83
C LEU A 653 -9.58 22.55 23.62
N ASN A 654 -10.55 22.66 24.53
CA ASN A 654 -10.62 23.73 25.53
C ASN A 654 -9.78 23.40 26.78
N HIS A 655 -9.70 24.32 27.74
CA HIS A 655 -8.98 24.12 29.02
C HIS A 655 -9.49 22.94 29.85
N HIS A 656 -10.74 22.53 29.65
CA HIS A 656 -11.37 21.41 30.33
C HIS A 656 -11.13 20.06 29.60
N GLY A 657 -10.44 20.07 28.46
CA GLY A 657 -10.17 18.88 27.65
C GLY A 657 -11.37 18.39 26.83
N GLU A 658 -12.35 19.26 26.57
CA GLU A 658 -13.50 19.01 25.68
C GLU A 658 -13.24 19.57 24.28
N LEU A 659 -13.90 18.97 23.29
CA LEU A 659 -13.73 19.32 21.89
C LEU A 659 -14.44 20.64 21.53
N THR A 660 -13.67 21.60 21.00
CA THR A 660 -14.17 22.90 20.51
C THR A 660 -14.86 22.76 19.16
N ARG A 661 -15.52 23.83 18.69
CA ARG A 661 -16.00 23.90 17.30
C ARG A 661 -14.90 23.61 16.27
N LEU A 662 -13.71 24.16 16.47
CA LEU A 662 -12.57 23.92 15.58
C LEU A 662 -12.14 22.45 15.65
N GLY A 663 -12.06 21.85 16.84
CA GLY A 663 -11.74 20.44 17.01
C GLY A 663 -12.73 19.49 16.33
N ARG A 664 -14.03 19.78 16.36
CA ARG A 664 -15.06 18.99 15.65
C ARG A 664 -14.88 19.07 14.14
N ARG A 665 -14.66 20.28 13.60
CA ARG A 665 -14.36 20.46 12.17
C ARG A 665 -13.06 19.75 11.79
N MET A 666 -12.07 19.69 12.68
CA MET A 666 -10.83 18.95 12.44
C MET A 666 -11.03 17.44 12.38
N ALA A 667 -11.83 16.88 13.29
CA ALA A 667 -12.11 15.43 13.35
C ALA A 667 -12.81 14.90 12.08
N GLU A 668 -13.53 15.77 11.36
CA GLU A 668 -14.12 15.43 10.05
C GLU A 668 -13.06 15.16 8.98
N PHE A 669 -11.82 15.64 9.10
CA PHE A 669 -10.80 15.37 8.09
C PHE A 669 -9.98 14.11 8.45
N PRO A 670 -9.79 13.17 7.52
CA PRO A 670 -8.98 11.97 7.75
C PRO A 670 -7.51 12.34 7.54
N VAL A 671 -6.97 13.27 8.33
CA VAL A 671 -5.58 13.76 8.24
C VAL A 671 -5.05 14.10 9.64
N ASP A 672 -3.74 14.29 9.77
CA ASP A 672 -3.15 14.74 11.03
C ASP A 672 -3.79 16.06 11.52
N PRO A 673 -4.02 16.24 12.84
CA PRO A 673 -4.57 17.47 13.40
C PRO A 673 -3.89 18.76 12.90
N MET A 674 -2.58 18.77 12.70
CA MET A 674 -1.85 19.93 12.18
C MET A 674 -2.24 20.24 10.72
N MET A 675 -2.41 19.21 9.88
CA MET A 675 -2.91 19.36 8.52
C MET A 675 -4.38 19.78 8.48
N ALA A 676 -5.23 19.22 9.36
CA ALA A 676 -6.63 19.59 9.46
C ALA A 676 -6.75 21.09 9.83
N LYS A 677 -5.94 21.57 10.78
CA LYS A 677 -5.90 22.99 11.15
C LYS A 677 -5.43 23.87 9.99
N MET A 678 -4.43 23.43 9.22
CA MET A 678 -3.96 24.13 8.03
C MET A 678 -5.07 24.27 6.96
N LEU A 679 -5.83 23.20 6.70
CA LEU A 679 -6.99 23.23 5.79
C LEU A 679 -8.08 24.20 6.27
N LEU A 680 -8.40 24.20 7.57
CA LEU A 680 -9.37 25.12 8.15
C LEU A 680 -8.90 26.58 8.12
N ALA A 681 -7.60 26.81 8.35
CA ALA A 681 -7.03 28.16 8.30
C ALA A 681 -7.01 28.74 6.88
N ALA A 682 -7.01 27.89 5.85
CA ALA A 682 -7.04 28.33 4.45
C ALA A 682 -8.29 29.15 4.10
N GLU A 683 -9.41 28.94 4.81
CA GLU A 683 -10.64 29.74 4.71
C GLU A 683 -10.37 31.21 5.06
N LYS A 684 -9.62 31.45 6.15
CA LYS A 684 -9.29 32.80 6.64
C LYS A 684 -8.38 33.58 5.69
N TYR A 685 -7.45 32.87 5.04
CA TYR A 685 -6.46 33.46 4.13
C TYR A 685 -6.85 33.34 2.65
N LYS A 686 -8.05 32.85 2.34
CA LYS A 686 -8.59 32.72 0.97
C LYS A 686 -7.68 31.94 -0.01
N CYS A 687 -6.98 30.92 0.50
CA CYS A 687 -6.03 30.09 -0.25
C CYS A 687 -6.38 28.60 -0.16
N ALA A 688 -7.67 28.29 -0.21
CA ALA A 688 -8.19 26.94 0.01
C ALA A 688 -7.75 25.98 -1.11
N GLU A 689 -7.78 26.42 -2.37
CA GLU A 689 -7.44 25.55 -3.50
C GLU A 689 -5.97 25.06 -3.48
N GLU A 690 -5.06 25.96 -3.11
CA GLU A 690 -3.63 25.69 -3.04
C GLU A 690 -3.31 24.79 -1.84
N ILE A 691 -3.87 25.09 -0.66
CA ILE A 691 -3.61 24.34 0.57
C ILE A 691 -4.14 22.91 0.48
N VAL A 692 -5.29 22.68 -0.16
CA VAL A 692 -5.79 21.31 -0.40
C VAL A 692 -4.83 20.53 -1.28
N SER A 693 -4.33 21.16 -2.34
CA SER A 693 -3.40 20.52 -3.27
C SER A 693 -2.08 20.18 -2.55
N ILE A 694 -1.57 21.09 -1.70
CA ILE A 694 -0.40 20.84 -0.84
C ILE A 694 -0.67 19.71 0.14
N THR A 695 -1.82 19.69 0.82
CA THR A 695 -2.17 18.65 1.80
C THR A 695 -2.27 17.27 1.15
N ALA A 696 -2.84 17.21 -0.06
CA ALA A 696 -2.93 15.98 -0.83
C ALA A 696 -1.55 15.47 -1.25
N MET A 697 -0.65 16.37 -1.67
CA MET A 697 0.73 16.02 -2.01
C MET A 697 1.54 15.59 -0.78
N LEU A 698 1.39 16.27 0.36
CA LEU A 698 2.03 15.88 1.64
C LEU A 698 1.62 14.48 2.08
N SER A 699 0.35 14.13 1.90
CA SER A 699 -0.19 12.79 2.25
C SER A 699 0.43 11.63 1.44
N VAL A 700 1.08 11.92 0.30
CA VAL A 700 1.71 10.92 -0.59
C VAL A 700 3.23 11.15 -0.75
N ASN A 701 3.80 12.10 -0.01
CA ASN A 701 5.10 12.72 -0.26
C ASN A 701 6.28 11.75 -0.38
N GLY A 702 6.29 10.65 0.38
CA GLY A 702 7.40 9.68 0.39
C GLY A 702 7.66 8.95 -0.93
N ALA A 703 6.71 8.97 -1.88
CA ALA A 703 6.77 8.21 -3.13
C ALA A 703 6.59 9.06 -4.41
N ILE A 704 6.68 10.39 -4.33
CA ILE A 704 6.42 11.26 -5.50
C ILE A 704 7.63 11.26 -6.44
N PHE A 705 8.81 11.58 -5.92
CA PHE A 705 10.04 11.67 -6.70
C PHE A 705 10.73 10.31 -6.78
N TYR A 706 10.96 9.83 -8.00
CA TYR A 706 11.72 8.62 -8.26
C TYR A 706 13.17 8.96 -8.58
N ARG A 707 14.12 8.39 -7.81
CA ARG A 707 15.55 8.67 -7.97
C ARG A 707 16.33 7.39 -8.25
N PRO A 708 16.33 6.89 -9.50
CA PRO A 708 17.08 5.68 -9.87
C PRO A 708 18.59 5.93 -9.78
N LYS A 709 19.35 4.96 -9.24
CA LYS A 709 20.81 5.07 -9.04
C LYS A 709 21.56 5.39 -10.35
N ASP A 710 21.16 4.79 -11.46
CA ASP A 710 21.82 4.98 -12.77
C ASP A 710 21.58 6.36 -13.39
N LYS A 711 20.51 7.06 -12.99
CA LYS A 711 20.10 8.36 -13.58
C LYS A 711 19.90 9.44 -12.54
N ILE A 712 20.68 9.40 -11.45
CA ILE A 712 20.62 10.37 -10.36
C ILE A 712 20.70 11.81 -10.87
N ILE A 713 21.64 12.11 -11.76
CA ILE A 713 21.88 13.48 -12.25
C ILE A 713 20.67 14.00 -13.04
N HIS A 714 20.06 13.16 -13.88
CA HIS A 714 18.88 13.53 -14.65
C HIS A 714 17.66 13.75 -13.74
N ALA A 715 17.45 12.87 -12.76
CA ALA A 715 16.38 12.99 -11.79
C ALA A 715 16.53 14.27 -10.94
N ASP A 716 17.73 14.56 -10.45
CA ASP A 716 18.01 15.76 -9.65
C ASP A 716 17.88 17.05 -10.51
N THR A 717 18.24 17.00 -11.80
CA THR A 717 18.05 18.12 -12.74
C THR A 717 16.58 18.38 -13.03
N ALA A 718 15.81 17.33 -13.33
CA ALA A 718 14.36 17.46 -13.53
C ALA A 718 13.69 18.03 -12.27
N ARG A 719 14.14 17.57 -11.09
CA ARG A 719 13.61 18.05 -9.81
C ARG A 719 13.88 19.53 -9.56
N LYS A 720 15.09 20.02 -9.91
CA LYS A 720 15.46 21.44 -9.79
C LYS A 720 14.54 22.35 -10.59
N ASN A 721 13.95 21.90 -11.70
CA ASN A 721 13.01 22.70 -12.49
C ASN A 721 11.71 23.03 -11.74
N PHE A 722 11.36 22.25 -10.71
CA PHE A 722 10.17 22.50 -9.90
C PHE A 722 10.42 23.37 -8.67
N TYR A 723 11.70 23.59 -8.33
CA TYR A 723 12.07 24.25 -7.08
C TYR A 723 11.51 25.65 -7.01
N HIS A 724 10.82 25.91 -5.91
CA HIS A 724 10.37 27.24 -5.55
C HIS A 724 11.25 27.79 -4.41
N PRO A 725 11.80 29.01 -4.53
CA PRO A 725 12.62 29.62 -3.48
C PRO A 725 11.89 29.75 -2.13
N GLY A 726 10.57 29.89 -2.18
CA GLY A 726 9.73 29.96 -0.98
C GLY A 726 9.60 28.66 -0.17
N GLY A 727 10.06 27.52 -0.69
CA GLY A 727 10.14 26.25 0.05
C GLY A 727 9.57 25.02 -0.65
N ASP A 728 9.66 23.88 0.03
CA ASP A 728 9.29 22.56 -0.48
C ASP A 728 7.77 22.41 -0.68
N HIS A 729 6.96 23.01 0.19
CA HIS A 729 5.50 22.96 0.08
C HIS A 729 5.01 23.60 -1.23
N LEU A 730 5.62 24.72 -1.64
CA LEU A 730 5.33 25.39 -2.90
C LEU A 730 5.90 24.62 -4.10
N THR A 731 7.03 23.94 -3.92
CA THR A 731 7.58 23.01 -4.92
C THR A 731 6.58 21.87 -5.21
N LEU A 732 5.96 21.29 -4.18
CA LEU A 732 4.91 20.27 -4.36
C LEU A 732 3.68 20.81 -5.08
N LEU A 733 3.27 22.05 -4.79
CA LEU A 733 2.19 22.72 -5.50
C LEU A 733 2.52 22.92 -6.99
N ASN A 734 3.74 23.36 -7.30
CA ASN A 734 4.21 23.53 -8.68
C ASN A 734 4.18 22.21 -9.46
N VAL A 735 4.65 21.12 -8.84
CA VAL A 735 4.60 19.78 -9.45
C VAL A 735 3.17 19.38 -9.78
N TYR A 736 2.23 19.58 -8.85
CA TYR A 736 0.83 19.23 -9.06
C TYR A 736 0.18 20.09 -10.16
N ASN A 737 0.44 21.40 -10.16
CA ASN A 737 -0.11 22.31 -11.17
C ASN A 737 0.42 22.01 -12.57
N GLN A 738 1.72 21.79 -12.75
CA GLN A 738 2.27 21.44 -14.06
C GLN A 738 1.76 20.09 -14.57
N TRP A 739 1.54 19.13 -13.67
CA TRP A 739 0.91 17.85 -14.05
C TRP A 739 -0.55 18.01 -14.44
N ARG A 740 -1.29 18.88 -13.74
CA ARG A 740 -2.68 19.22 -14.09
C ARG A 740 -2.77 19.91 -15.44
N ASP A 741 -1.86 20.85 -15.72
CA ASP A 741 -1.85 21.64 -16.96
C ASP A 741 -1.45 20.80 -18.19
N THR A 742 -0.83 19.64 -17.96
CA THR A 742 -0.53 18.62 -19.00
C THR A 742 -1.61 17.54 -19.09
N ASP A 743 -2.84 17.83 -18.64
CA ASP A 743 -4.00 16.93 -18.63
C ASP A 743 -3.72 15.57 -17.96
N TYR A 744 -2.95 15.59 -16.86
CA TYR A 744 -2.59 14.40 -16.09
C TYR A 744 -1.81 13.35 -16.89
N SER A 745 -0.96 13.80 -17.81
CA SER A 745 -0.18 12.94 -18.69
C SER A 745 0.72 11.96 -17.93
N LEU A 746 0.69 10.69 -18.34
CA LEU A 746 1.58 9.64 -17.86
C LEU A 746 3.01 9.84 -18.40
N GLN A 747 3.15 10.26 -19.66
CA GLN A 747 4.44 10.50 -20.29
C GLN A 747 5.23 11.61 -19.58
N TRP A 748 4.55 12.70 -19.21
CA TRP A 748 5.14 13.80 -18.46
C TRP A 748 5.70 13.34 -17.11
N CYS A 749 5.01 12.43 -16.41
CA CYS A 749 5.49 11.86 -15.16
C CYS A 749 6.80 11.07 -15.37
N TYR A 750 6.88 10.24 -16.41
CA TYR A 750 8.08 9.47 -16.71
C TYR A 750 9.28 10.35 -17.08
N GLU A 751 9.08 11.37 -17.89
CA GLU A 751 10.13 12.31 -18.31
C GLU A 751 10.69 13.12 -17.13
N ASN A 752 9.83 13.48 -16.17
CA ASN A 752 10.22 14.25 -14.99
C ASN A 752 10.57 13.40 -13.76
N PHE A 753 10.70 12.08 -13.91
CA PHE A 753 11.00 11.14 -12.82
C PHE A 753 10.01 11.21 -11.65
N ILE A 754 8.72 11.41 -11.95
CA ILE A 754 7.62 11.44 -10.99
C ILE A 754 6.82 10.14 -11.09
N GLN A 755 6.43 9.57 -9.96
CA GLN A 755 5.60 8.36 -9.95
C GLN A 755 4.14 8.70 -10.24
N TYR A 756 3.65 8.29 -11.43
CA TYR A 756 2.26 8.52 -11.85
C TYR A 756 1.22 8.00 -10.85
N ARG A 757 1.45 6.82 -10.25
CA ARG A 757 0.51 6.23 -9.27
C ARG A 757 0.36 7.09 -8.01
N SER A 758 1.46 7.69 -7.55
CA SER A 758 1.48 8.61 -6.40
C SER A 758 0.73 9.89 -6.73
N MET A 759 0.92 10.44 -7.93
CA MET A 759 0.18 11.62 -8.39
C MET A 759 -1.32 11.36 -8.57
N LYS A 760 -1.69 10.20 -9.13
CA LYS A 760 -3.10 9.78 -9.23
C LYS A 760 -3.74 9.68 -7.85
N ARG A 761 -3.08 9.04 -6.89
CA ARG A 761 -3.55 9.01 -5.49
C ARG A 761 -3.68 10.41 -4.89
N ALA A 762 -2.71 11.30 -5.13
CA ALA A 762 -2.78 12.68 -4.64
C ALA A 762 -4.00 13.40 -5.23
N ARG A 763 -4.33 13.18 -6.51
CA ARG A 763 -5.56 13.70 -7.12
C ARG A 763 -6.81 13.11 -6.45
N ASP A 764 -6.89 11.81 -6.26
CA ASP A 764 -8.03 11.15 -5.61
C ASP A 764 -8.24 11.69 -4.18
N VAL A 765 -7.15 11.86 -3.42
CA VAL A 765 -7.16 12.49 -2.09
C VAL A 765 -7.63 13.93 -2.15
N ARG A 766 -7.15 14.72 -3.12
CA ARG A 766 -7.56 16.12 -3.32
C ARG A 766 -9.05 16.20 -3.58
N GLU A 767 -9.59 15.42 -4.52
CA GLU A 767 -11.01 15.42 -4.87
C GLU A 767 -11.88 15.09 -3.64
N GLN A 768 -11.46 14.14 -2.81
CA GLN A 768 -12.17 13.82 -1.57
C GLN A 768 -12.05 14.89 -0.50
N LEU A 769 -10.87 15.47 -0.30
CA LEU A 769 -10.70 16.58 0.63
C LEU A 769 -11.56 17.77 0.22
N VAL A 770 -11.66 18.08 -1.08
CA VAL A 770 -12.60 19.10 -1.58
C VAL A 770 -14.05 18.73 -1.22
N GLY A 771 -14.45 17.47 -1.41
CA GLY A 771 -15.79 17.00 -1.01
C GLY A 771 -16.07 17.15 0.49
N LEU A 772 -15.07 16.88 1.34
CA LEU A 772 -15.17 17.06 2.79
C LEU A 772 -15.16 18.55 3.18
N MET A 773 -14.38 19.38 2.51
CA MET A 773 -14.37 20.83 2.75
C MET A 773 -15.72 21.47 2.42
N GLN A 774 -16.37 21.02 1.34
CA GLN A 774 -17.75 21.41 1.04
C GLN A 774 -18.75 20.95 2.12
N ARG A 775 -18.55 19.75 2.70
CA ARG A 775 -19.37 19.25 3.83
C ARG A 775 -19.19 20.16 5.05
N VAL A 776 -17.96 20.57 5.34
CA VAL A 776 -17.54 21.44 6.46
C VAL A 776 -17.73 22.94 6.17
N GLU A 777 -18.40 23.28 5.06
CA GLU A 777 -18.79 24.65 4.67
C GLU A 777 -17.61 25.59 4.42
N ILE A 778 -16.49 25.08 3.90
CA ILE A 778 -15.34 25.90 3.52
C ILE A 778 -15.47 26.30 2.05
N GLU A 779 -15.41 27.61 1.79
CA GLU A 779 -15.41 28.15 0.43
C GLU A 779 -14.08 27.88 -0.28
N MET A 780 -14.17 27.33 -1.49
CA MET A 780 -13.01 27.10 -2.34
C MET A 780 -12.62 28.39 -3.06
N VAL A 781 -11.76 29.18 -2.41
CA VAL A 781 -11.18 30.41 -2.97
C VAL A 781 -9.71 30.18 -3.26
N SER A 782 -9.24 30.70 -4.40
CA SER A 782 -7.84 30.71 -4.81
C SER A 782 -7.34 32.16 -4.86
N SER A 783 -6.12 32.37 -4.33
CA SER A 783 -5.40 33.64 -4.38
C SER A 783 -3.99 33.36 -4.93
N ILE A 784 -3.92 33.20 -6.26
CA ILE A 784 -2.70 32.75 -6.97
C ILE A 784 -1.52 33.72 -6.81
N SER A 785 -1.80 35.01 -6.55
CA SER A 785 -0.76 36.06 -6.61
C SER A 785 0.06 36.22 -5.33
N GLU A 786 -0.41 35.73 -4.18
CA GLU A 786 0.22 36.00 -2.87
C GLU A 786 0.70 34.71 -2.19
N THR A 787 1.99 34.38 -2.36
CA THR A 787 2.61 33.22 -1.68
C THR A 787 2.66 33.38 -0.15
N THR A 788 2.51 34.61 0.35
CA THR A 788 2.47 34.94 1.78
C THR A 788 1.26 34.33 2.49
N ASP A 789 0.10 34.33 1.85
CA ASP A 789 -1.13 33.81 2.44
C ASP A 789 -1.08 32.29 2.60
N ILE A 790 -0.52 31.60 1.61
CA ILE A 790 -0.25 30.16 1.67
C ILE A 790 0.70 29.84 2.83
N ARG A 791 1.80 30.59 2.97
CA ARG A 791 2.76 30.39 4.08
C ARG A 791 2.13 30.66 5.44
N LYS A 792 1.27 31.68 5.57
CA LYS A 792 0.53 31.97 6.81
C LYS A 792 -0.45 30.86 7.17
N ALA A 793 -1.18 30.31 6.19
CA ALA A 793 -2.07 29.17 6.40
C ALA A 793 -1.31 27.92 6.87
N ILE A 794 -0.15 27.61 6.26
CA ILE A 794 0.73 26.52 6.70
C ILE A 794 1.23 26.78 8.13
N THR A 795 1.64 28.01 8.43
CA THR A 795 2.08 28.43 9.76
C THR A 795 0.98 28.23 10.80
N ALA A 796 -0.29 28.41 10.45
CA ALA A 796 -1.42 28.16 11.34
C ALA A 796 -1.60 26.70 11.76
N GLY A 797 -1.27 25.74 10.89
CA GLY A 797 -1.26 24.32 11.26
C GLY A 797 0.00 23.92 12.02
N TYR A 798 1.16 24.35 11.53
CA TYR A 798 2.47 23.83 11.92
C TYR A 798 3.30 24.78 12.79
N PHE A 799 2.69 25.72 13.50
CA PHE A 799 3.42 26.64 14.39
C PHE A 799 4.21 25.93 15.50
N TYR A 800 3.91 24.66 15.80
CA TYR A 800 4.72 23.81 16.69
C TYR A 800 6.10 23.48 16.10
N HIS A 801 6.16 23.29 14.78
CA HIS A 801 7.29 22.74 14.06
C HIS A 801 8.16 23.85 13.47
N ILE A 802 8.81 24.62 14.36
CA ILE A 802 9.61 25.78 13.96
C ILE A 802 11.05 25.60 14.37
N ALA A 803 11.95 25.91 13.44
CA ALA A 803 13.37 26.01 13.69
C ALA A 803 13.92 27.38 13.26
N ARG A 804 14.98 27.78 13.95
CA ARG A 804 15.68 29.06 13.74
C ARG A 804 17.15 28.79 13.46
N LEU A 805 17.71 29.53 12.50
CA LEU A 805 19.13 29.47 12.18
C LEU A 805 19.98 30.04 13.32
N SER A 806 20.93 29.26 13.82
CA SER A 806 21.92 29.66 14.82
C SER A 806 23.12 30.36 14.19
N LYS A 807 23.89 31.12 14.98
CA LYS A 807 25.14 31.76 14.54
C LYS A 807 26.20 30.77 14.04
N ALA A 808 26.11 29.52 14.50
CA ALA A 808 27.00 28.43 14.10
C ALA A 808 26.64 27.80 12.74
N GLY A 809 25.58 28.27 12.07
CA GLY A 809 25.11 27.73 10.79
C GLY A 809 24.17 26.52 10.89
N ASN A 810 23.89 26.02 12.10
CA ASN A 810 22.92 24.93 12.32
C ASN A 810 21.55 25.50 12.72
N TYR A 811 20.46 24.79 12.42
CA TYR A 811 19.14 25.16 12.90
C TYR A 811 18.91 24.64 14.32
N LYS A 812 18.10 25.39 15.08
CA LYS A 812 17.63 24.99 16.41
C LYS A 812 16.13 25.10 16.53
N THR A 813 15.48 24.09 17.10
CA THR A 813 14.04 24.14 17.38
C THR A 813 13.73 25.18 18.46
N VAL A 814 12.62 25.90 18.34
CA VAL A 814 12.35 27.07 19.21
C VAL A 814 12.09 26.66 20.66
N LYS A 815 11.32 25.60 20.89
CA LYS A 815 10.95 25.16 22.26
C LYS A 815 11.97 24.21 22.89
N HIS A 816 12.43 23.20 22.16
CA HIS A 816 13.35 22.19 22.70
C HIS A 816 14.84 22.55 22.52
N ASN A 817 15.16 23.59 21.74
CA ASN A 817 16.53 24.03 21.46
C ASN A 817 17.45 22.91 20.92
N GLN A 818 16.85 21.93 20.26
CA GLN A 818 17.53 20.80 19.64
C GLN A 818 18.16 21.21 18.33
N THR A 819 19.33 20.64 18.01
CA THR A 819 20.08 21.04 16.83
C THR A 819 19.69 20.17 15.64
N VAL A 820 18.94 20.78 14.72
CA VAL A 820 18.37 20.11 13.56
C VAL A 820 19.02 20.62 12.28
N THR A 821 18.98 19.80 11.23
CA THR A 821 19.56 20.11 9.92
C THR A 821 18.52 20.00 8.82
N VAL A 822 18.60 20.83 7.78
CA VAL A 822 17.70 20.71 6.62
C VAL A 822 18.10 19.45 5.84
N HIS A 823 17.11 18.63 5.46
CA HIS A 823 17.38 17.43 4.67
C HIS A 823 17.95 17.81 3.29
N PRO A 824 18.97 17.11 2.77
CA PRO A 824 19.60 17.42 1.47
C PRO A 824 18.64 17.45 0.27
N ASN A 825 17.52 16.75 0.39
CA ASN A 825 16.47 16.72 -0.64
C ASN A 825 15.58 17.98 -0.67
N SER A 826 15.73 18.91 0.27
CA SER A 826 14.93 20.14 0.30
C SER A 826 15.42 21.16 -0.72
N SER A 827 14.51 21.98 -1.26
CA SER A 827 14.87 23.14 -2.08
C SER A 827 15.65 24.20 -1.29
N LEU A 828 15.45 24.24 0.03
CA LEU A 828 16.09 25.18 0.97
C LEU A 828 17.41 24.64 1.57
N PHE A 829 18.04 23.66 0.92
CA PHE A 829 19.33 23.15 1.36
C PHE A 829 20.48 24.13 1.07
N GLU A 830 20.44 24.80 -0.09
CA GLU A 830 21.46 25.78 -0.50
C GLU A 830 21.16 27.19 0.04
N GLU A 831 19.88 27.56 0.08
CA GLU A 831 19.40 28.84 0.63
C GLU A 831 18.90 28.63 2.06
N LEU A 832 19.60 29.21 3.04
CA LEU A 832 19.31 29.03 4.47
C LEU A 832 18.55 30.24 5.04
N PRO A 833 17.21 30.27 5.01
CA PRO A 833 16.43 31.33 5.64
C PRO A 833 16.55 31.31 7.17
N ARG A 834 16.34 32.47 7.80
CA ARG A 834 16.54 32.61 9.25
C ARG A 834 15.53 31.81 10.07
N TRP A 835 14.30 31.75 9.61
CA TRP A 835 13.19 31.07 10.27
C TRP A 835 12.56 30.11 9.28
N VAL A 836 12.41 28.87 9.73
CA VAL A 836 11.85 27.81 8.93
C VAL A 836 10.79 27.06 9.70
N LEU A 837 9.78 26.64 8.97
CA LEU A 837 8.80 25.68 9.40
C LEU A 837 9.07 24.36 8.68
N TYR A 838 9.02 23.26 9.41
CA TYR A 838 9.22 21.92 8.88
C TYR A 838 7.95 21.09 9.03
N HIS A 839 7.72 20.15 8.11
CA HIS A 839 6.59 19.23 8.20
C HIS A 839 6.86 18.11 9.21
N GLU A 840 7.98 17.40 9.03
CA GLU A 840 8.38 16.25 9.86
C GLU A 840 9.85 16.35 10.28
N LEU A 841 10.14 15.85 11.48
CA LEU A 841 11.50 15.60 11.95
C LEU A 841 11.76 14.11 11.86
N VAL A 842 12.81 13.75 11.11
CA VAL A 842 13.22 12.37 10.94
C VAL A 842 14.64 12.20 11.47
N PHE A 843 14.82 11.21 12.33
CA PHE A 843 16.13 10.80 12.79
C PHE A 843 16.65 9.64 11.93
N THR A 844 17.77 9.86 11.23
CA THR A 844 18.51 8.79 10.53
C THR A 844 19.92 8.68 11.10
N SER A 845 20.89 9.38 10.52
CA SER A 845 22.24 9.57 11.09
C SER A 845 22.34 10.85 11.93
N LYS A 846 21.53 11.85 11.56
CA LYS A 846 21.35 13.13 12.24
C LYS A 846 19.86 13.47 12.25
N GLU A 847 19.50 14.47 13.03
CA GLU A 847 18.16 15.04 13.05
C GLU A 847 17.95 15.89 11.78
N PHE A 848 17.10 15.39 10.87
CA PHE A 848 16.77 16.06 9.61
C PHE A 848 15.34 16.59 9.63
N MET A 849 15.19 17.86 9.24
CA MET A 849 13.91 18.48 8.91
C MET A 849 13.57 18.18 7.46
N ARG A 850 12.37 17.66 7.21
CA ARG A 850 11.84 17.45 5.87
C ARG A 850 10.66 18.37 5.60
N GLN A 851 10.52 18.70 4.31
CA GLN A 851 9.58 19.64 3.72
C GLN A 851 9.55 20.95 4.47
N VAL A 852 10.52 21.77 4.12
CA VAL A 852 10.80 23.02 4.81
C VAL A 852 10.18 24.19 4.03
N ILE A 853 9.65 25.16 4.74
CA ILE A 853 9.15 26.42 4.16
C ILE A 853 9.68 27.60 4.97
N GLU A 854 10.00 28.69 4.28
CA GLU A 854 10.44 29.93 4.91
C GLU A 854 9.25 30.67 5.52
N ILE A 855 9.43 31.16 6.76
CA ILE A 855 8.41 31.91 7.49
C ILE A 855 8.98 33.21 8.08
N GLU A 856 8.10 34.19 8.34
CA GLU A 856 8.46 35.37 9.12
C GLU A 856 8.08 35.22 10.60
N SER A 857 8.95 35.67 11.49
CA SER A 857 8.71 35.63 12.95
C SER A 857 7.44 36.38 13.40
N LYS A 858 7.02 37.42 12.67
CA LYS A 858 5.83 38.23 13.02
C LYS A 858 4.55 37.42 12.92
N TRP A 859 4.46 36.51 11.95
CA TRP A 859 3.27 35.69 11.72
C TRP A 859 2.98 34.75 12.90
N LEU A 860 4.00 34.35 13.66
CA LEU A 860 3.85 33.49 14.83
C LEU A 860 3.08 34.16 15.97
N LEU A 861 3.27 35.47 16.15
CA LEU A 861 2.51 36.27 17.10
C LEU A 861 1.05 36.46 16.65
N GLU A 862 0.82 36.57 15.34
CA GLU A 862 -0.54 36.72 14.77
C GLU A 862 -1.34 35.42 14.84
N VAL A 863 -0.67 34.30 14.59
CA VAL A 863 -1.29 32.97 14.42
C VAL A 863 -1.47 32.24 15.76
N ALA A 864 -0.48 32.32 16.66
CA ALA A 864 -0.49 31.58 17.91
C ALA A 864 0.05 32.44 19.10
N PRO A 865 -0.65 33.53 19.46
CA PRO A 865 -0.23 34.42 20.55
C PRO A 865 -0.25 33.74 21.93
N HIS A 866 -1.03 32.67 22.10
CA HIS A 866 -1.09 31.87 23.32
C HIS A 866 0.12 30.96 23.51
N TYR A 867 0.76 30.55 22.40
CA TYR A 867 1.88 29.60 22.43
C TYR A 867 3.26 30.28 22.42
N TYR A 868 3.39 31.38 21.66
CA TYR A 868 4.63 32.15 21.54
C TYR A 868 4.52 33.50 22.26
N LYS A 869 5.50 33.78 23.11
CA LYS A 869 5.64 35.09 23.75
C LYS A 869 6.62 35.97 22.96
N PRO A 870 6.46 37.30 22.97
CA PRO A 870 7.39 38.22 22.29
C PRO A 870 8.85 37.99 22.69
N LYS A 871 9.11 37.70 23.97
CA LYS A 871 10.45 37.41 24.50
C LYS A 871 11.13 36.17 23.92
N GLU A 872 10.34 35.18 23.48
CA GLU A 872 10.86 33.94 22.88
C GLU A 872 11.22 34.16 21.39
N LEU A 873 10.53 35.11 20.76
CA LEU A 873 10.75 35.53 19.38
C LEU A 873 11.74 36.70 19.26
N GLU A 874 11.98 37.42 20.35
CA GLU A 874 12.95 38.50 20.46
C GLU A 874 14.37 37.96 20.33
N ASP A 875 14.98 38.31 19.22
CA ASP A 875 16.32 37.86 18.93
C ASP A 875 17.36 38.77 19.60
N SER A 876 18.06 38.25 20.62
CA SER A 876 19.26 38.89 21.17
C SER A 876 20.38 39.08 20.13
N THR A 877 20.19 38.54 18.92
CA THR A 877 21.12 38.60 17.79
C THR A 877 20.85 39.73 16.79
N ASN A 878 19.91 40.66 17.07
CA ASN A 878 19.68 41.89 16.29
C ASN A 878 20.90 42.84 16.14
N LYS A 879 22.12 42.41 16.50
CA LYS A 879 23.34 43.21 16.46
C LYS A 879 24.45 42.72 15.52
N LYS A 880 24.38 41.52 14.90
CA LYS A 880 25.30 41.07 13.82
C LYS A 880 24.95 39.66 13.33
N LEU A 881 24.64 39.52 12.03
CA LEU A 881 24.60 38.24 11.31
C LEU A 881 26.02 37.64 11.24
N PRO A 882 26.18 36.30 11.24
CA PRO A 882 27.43 35.66 10.83
C PRO A 882 27.79 36.08 9.39
N LYS A 883 29.08 36.29 9.11
CA LYS A 883 29.56 36.82 7.82
C LYS A 883 29.46 35.85 6.63
N THR A 884 28.56 34.86 6.67
CA THR A 884 28.39 33.90 5.58
C THR A 884 26.93 33.51 5.37
N VAL A 885 26.48 33.72 4.13
CA VAL A 885 25.32 33.16 3.42
C VAL A 885 23.97 33.27 4.14
N GLY A 886 23.35 34.45 4.07
CA GLY A 886 21.93 34.65 4.35
C GLY A 886 21.52 36.03 3.86
N ARG A 887 20.60 36.11 2.89
CA ARG A 887 20.20 37.37 2.26
C ARG A 887 19.33 38.16 3.24
N SER A 888 19.71 39.40 3.54
CA SER A 888 18.80 40.38 4.12
C SER A 888 17.94 40.96 3.00
N GLU A 889 16.61 40.90 3.13
CA GLU A 889 15.71 41.70 2.29
C GLU A 889 16.11 43.17 2.40
N ARG A 890 16.45 43.78 1.26
CA ARG A 890 16.41 45.24 1.13
C ARG A 890 14.97 45.58 0.77
N THR A 891 14.27 46.18 1.71
CA THR A 891 13.08 47.00 1.41
C THR A 891 13.56 48.22 0.64
N ASP A 892 13.16 48.34 -0.63
CA ASP A 892 13.10 49.62 -1.34
C ASP A 892 11.65 50.12 -1.30
#